data_AF-A0A937JAD8-F1
#
_entry.id   AF-A0A937JAD8-F1
#
_cell.length_a   1.000
_cell.length_b   1.000
_cell.length_c   1.000
_cell.angle_alpha   90.00
_cell.angle_beta   90.00
_cell.angle_gamma   90.00
#
_symmetry.space_group_name_H-M   'P 1'
#
loop_
_entity.id
_entity.type
_entity.pdbx_description
1 polymer ?
#
loop_
_entity_poly.entity_id
_entity_poly.type
_entity_poly.pdbx_seq_one_letter_code
_entity_poly.pdbx_strand_id
1 'polypeptide(L)'
;MKDLDSPNTAYNLAKSYLNDNNLSLAKAQLLEILKVFPNELNSIHLLVDIFIKQNEPKQAIQFIHQGLKINPKSSELLEKEIQILLFQGKKHKACEKFKQLLLLRPEISLLRQLTNILVELDKEEEADEVIQDFLEKNKTYSNLYKGIRHAKAGRLKLAEEAYKTILQEEPDNVDAMRLLGILATKAGKYKIAEQILIKAIKLAPSYSLLWRNISLVYRLSGQLEKAQKSMDNILGLDPKNASVWADYGTILIMLAKYKEAIVAYSRCVSLKPDSPRAYLSLGHAYNTIGNKEKSIESYINSIKYNSNSGEAYWSLANLKTYSFSHEQIGQMEKTLKGDIEEIEKIQLLFALGKAYEGLKDYKTSFAKYKEGNWLKRKSIKYSSQENTDSINKTISFFNKEALNKIKKSKCLKNDPIFILGLPRSGSTLIDQIISSHSMVDGTQELPNIMNLSKEIQTLGNSKDAYPSFLKKLSELQITELGNKYIDQTKWGRGEAPLFIDKMPNNFLHIGLIKSILPNAKIIDTRRGAMDTSFSCFKQFFAKGQLFTYDLEDLGLFYNDYIKLMNHWHEIYPNEIYTVKYSNMISNTEDEITKLLNYCELPFESQCLEFYKSKRPVKTPSAEQVRQPIYKSGLDYWKNFEDDLNPLEQLFSSEIEK
;
A
#
# COMPACT_ATOMS: atom_id res chain seq x y z
N MET A 1 -7.58 79.47 -11.18
CA MET A 1 -7.03 78.46 -12.11
C MET A 1 -7.73 77.16 -11.79
N LYS A 2 -8.75 76.81 -12.58
CA LYS A 2 -9.73 75.77 -12.22
C LYS A 2 -9.95 74.73 -13.33
N ASP A 3 -9.09 74.65 -14.35
CA ASP A 3 -9.39 73.90 -15.58
C ASP A 3 -8.28 73.04 -16.19
N LEU A 4 -7.14 72.82 -15.52
CA LEU A 4 -6.09 71.91 -16.02
C LEU A 4 -5.39 71.23 -14.85
N ASP A 5 -5.83 70.03 -14.46
CA ASP A 5 -5.00 68.95 -13.91
C ASP A 5 -5.92 67.78 -13.54
N SER A 6 -6.35 67.02 -14.54
CA SER A 6 -6.75 65.66 -14.25
C SER A 6 -5.50 64.87 -13.89
N PRO A 7 -5.56 63.88 -12.98
CA PRO A 7 -4.42 63.02 -12.65
C PRO A 7 -3.78 62.36 -13.88
N ASN A 8 -4.43 62.39 -15.06
CA ASN A 8 -3.93 61.81 -16.30
C ASN A 8 -2.59 62.39 -16.77
N THR A 9 -2.34 63.70 -16.65
CA THR A 9 -1.07 64.28 -17.15
C THR A 9 0.11 63.80 -16.29
N ALA A 10 -0.04 63.88 -14.97
CA ALA A 10 0.93 63.38 -14.00
C ALA A 10 1.11 61.86 -14.08
N TYR A 11 0.02 61.12 -14.31
CA TYR A 11 0.04 59.68 -14.50
C TYR A 11 0.76 59.26 -15.80
N ASN A 12 0.50 59.97 -16.92
CA ASN A 12 1.19 59.73 -18.19
C ASN A 12 2.68 60.01 -18.08
N LEU A 13 3.08 61.03 -17.31
CA LEU A 13 4.50 61.29 -17.00
C LEU A 13 5.12 60.14 -16.20
N ALA A 14 4.44 59.64 -15.16
CA ALA A 14 4.89 58.46 -14.41
C ALA A 14 5.03 57.22 -15.31
N LYS A 15 4.12 57.04 -16.27
CA LYS A 15 4.18 55.95 -17.25
C LYS A 15 5.36 56.11 -18.22
N SER A 16 5.69 57.34 -18.64
CA SER A 16 6.90 57.62 -19.43
C SER A 16 8.16 57.23 -18.66
N TYR A 17 8.28 57.63 -17.39
CA TYR A 17 9.41 57.23 -16.55
C TYR A 17 9.53 55.71 -16.39
N LEU A 18 8.40 55.01 -16.29
CA LEU A 18 8.39 53.54 -16.24
C LEU A 18 8.87 52.91 -17.55
N ASN A 19 8.47 53.45 -18.71
CA ASN A 19 8.92 52.97 -20.01
C ASN A 19 10.43 53.19 -20.22
N ASP A 20 10.98 54.25 -19.65
CA ASP A 20 12.42 54.54 -19.63
C ASP A 20 13.17 53.79 -18.51
N ASN A 21 12.49 52.82 -17.85
CA ASN A 21 13.01 52.02 -16.74
C ASN A 21 13.47 52.82 -15.51
N ASN A 22 13.01 54.07 -15.35
CA ASN A 22 13.30 54.93 -14.22
C ASN A 22 12.26 54.74 -13.09
N LEU A 23 12.37 53.61 -12.40
CA LEU A 23 11.41 53.18 -11.37
C LEU A 23 11.29 54.16 -10.19
N SER A 24 12.39 54.84 -9.84
CA SER A 24 12.42 55.78 -8.71
C SER A 24 11.63 57.07 -9.01
N LEU A 25 11.78 57.65 -10.20
CA LEU A 25 11.01 58.82 -10.61
C LEU A 25 9.54 58.47 -10.82
N ALA A 26 9.25 57.32 -11.45
CA ALA A 26 7.88 56.83 -11.58
C ALA A 26 7.20 56.65 -10.21
N LYS A 27 7.89 56.02 -9.25
CA LYS A 27 7.41 55.85 -7.86
C LYS A 27 7.14 57.19 -7.18
N ALA A 28 8.08 58.12 -7.24
CA ALA A 28 7.93 59.44 -6.62
C ALA A 28 6.73 60.20 -7.20
N GLN A 29 6.59 60.22 -8.53
CA GLN A 29 5.48 60.88 -9.21
C GLN A 29 4.12 60.28 -8.80
N LEU A 30 4.02 58.95 -8.72
CA LEU A 30 2.80 58.26 -8.32
C LEU A 30 2.43 58.51 -6.85
N LEU A 31 3.42 58.58 -5.96
CA LEU A 31 3.18 58.91 -4.55
C LEU A 31 2.67 60.35 -4.39
N GLU A 32 3.18 61.31 -5.16
CA GLU A 32 2.64 62.69 -5.16
C GLU A 32 1.20 62.75 -5.66
N ILE A 33 0.85 61.98 -6.71
CA ILE A 33 -0.54 61.86 -7.17
C ILE A 33 -1.43 61.33 -6.04
N LEU A 34 -1.01 60.28 -5.34
CA LEU A 34 -1.79 59.66 -4.27
C LEU A 34 -1.87 60.51 -2.98
N LYS A 35 -1.02 61.52 -2.80
CA LYS A 35 -1.18 62.51 -1.71
C LYS A 35 -2.38 63.42 -1.96
N VAL A 36 -2.60 63.83 -3.21
CA VAL A 36 -3.69 64.73 -3.60
C VAL A 36 -4.96 63.95 -3.93
N PHE A 37 -4.81 62.80 -4.58
CA PHE A 37 -5.89 61.91 -5.02
C PHE A 37 -5.70 60.49 -4.45
N PRO A 38 -5.97 60.27 -3.15
CA PRO A 38 -5.69 59.00 -2.47
C PRO A 38 -6.47 57.79 -3.00
N ASN A 39 -7.51 58.02 -3.81
CA ASN A 39 -8.35 56.98 -4.40
C ASN A 39 -8.12 56.76 -5.91
N GLU A 40 -7.09 57.36 -6.50
CA GLU A 40 -6.77 57.17 -7.93
C GLU A 40 -6.22 55.74 -8.17
N LEU A 41 -7.02 54.92 -8.84
CA LEU A 41 -6.79 53.48 -8.91
C LEU A 41 -5.65 53.11 -9.87
N ASN A 42 -5.46 53.84 -10.97
CA ASN A 42 -4.42 53.51 -11.95
C ASN A 42 -3.02 53.70 -11.36
N SER A 43 -2.84 54.76 -10.57
CA SER A 43 -1.64 55.07 -9.81
C SER A 43 -1.38 54.02 -8.75
N ILE A 44 -2.41 53.55 -8.04
CA ILE A 44 -2.27 52.42 -7.11
C ILE A 44 -1.78 51.17 -7.85
N HIS A 45 -2.41 50.80 -8.97
CA HIS A 45 -2.03 49.61 -9.75
C HIS A 45 -0.57 49.70 -10.24
N LEU A 46 -0.19 50.84 -10.83
CA LEU A 46 1.17 51.06 -11.35
C LEU A 46 2.22 51.08 -10.24
N LEU A 47 1.87 51.66 -9.08
CA LEU A 47 2.73 51.72 -7.92
C LEU A 47 2.95 50.33 -7.30
N VAL A 48 1.91 49.48 -7.26
CA VAL A 48 2.02 48.07 -6.86
C VAL A 48 3.00 47.34 -7.79
N ASP A 49 2.92 47.53 -9.10
CA ASP A 49 3.85 46.91 -10.06
C ASP A 49 5.30 47.36 -9.83
N ILE A 50 5.52 48.63 -9.52
CA ILE A 50 6.85 49.15 -9.19
C ILE A 50 7.37 48.52 -7.90
N PHE A 51 6.56 48.44 -6.85
CA PHE A 51 6.97 47.80 -5.60
C PHE A 51 7.27 46.30 -5.77
N ILE A 52 6.51 45.59 -6.61
CA ILE A 52 6.81 44.19 -6.96
C ILE A 52 8.16 44.11 -7.68
N LYS A 53 8.40 44.96 -8.69
CA LYS A 53 9.70 45.03 -9.41
C LYS A 53 10.88 45.37 -8.51
N GLN A 54 10.66 46.20 -7.49
CA GLN A 54 11.67 46.58 -6.50
C GLN A 54 11.84 45.55 -5.36
N ASN A 55 11.12 44.42 -5.39
CA ASN A 55 11.12 43.42 -4.32
C ASN A 55 10.73 44.01 -2.95
N GLU A 56 9.75 44.92 -2.93
CA GLU A 56 9.19 45.59 -1.75
C GLU A 56 7.76 45.07 -1.45
N PRO A 57 7.59 43.81 -1.01
CA PRO A 57 6.27 43.16 -0.96
C PRO A 57 5.37 43.68 0.17
N LYS A 58 5.92 44.32 1.21
CA LYS A 58 5.11 44.92 2.29
C LYS A 58 4.37 46.16 1.79
N GLN A 59 5.08 47.02 1.08
CA GLN A 59 4.54 48.22 0.45
C GLN A 59 3.54 47.85 -0.64
N ALA A 60 3.87 46.86 -1.49
CA ALA A 60 2.93 46.35 -2.48
C ALA A 60 1.60 45.88 -1.85
N ILE A 61 1.64 45.08 -0.78
CA ILE A 61 0.43 44.64 -0.06
C ILE A 61 -0.35 45.82 0.52
N GLN A 62 0.32 46.83 1.08
CA GLN A 62 -0.35 48.01 1.63
C GLN A 62 -1.16 48.75 0.55
N PHE A 63 -0.57 48.99 -0.62
CA PHE A 63 -1.26 49.65 -1.73
C PHE A 63 -2.31 48.75 -2.38
N ILE A 64 -2.11 47.44 -2.42
CA ILE A 64 -3.15 46.47 -2.81
C ILE A 64 -4.35 46.57 -1.88
N HIS A 65 -4.15 46.61 -0.56
CA HIS A 65 -5.25 46.74 0.41
C HIS A 65 -5.96 48.09 0.29
N GLN A 66 -5.22 49.17 -0.01
CA GLN A 66 -5.81 50.47 -0.33
C GLN A 66 -6.68 50.38 -1.61
N GLY A 67 -6.16 49.78 -2.69
CA GLY A 67 -6.88 49.57 -3.93
C GLY A 67 -8.13 48.69 -3.77
N LEU A 68 -8.06 47.62 -2.97
CA LEU A 68 -9.18 46.73 -2.68
C LEU A 68 -10.23 47.37 -1.76
N LYS A 69 -9.87 48.36 -0.93
CA LYS A 69 -10.88 49.17 -0.21
C LYS A 69 -11.70 50.03 -1.16
N ILE A 70 -11.07 50.53 -2.23
CA ILE A 70 -11.71 51.38 -3.25
C ILE A 70 -12.51 50.53 -4.23
N ASN A 71 -11.93 49.45 -4.73
CA ASN A 71 -12.56 48.48 -5.62
C ASN A 71 -12.38 47.05 -5.08
N PRO A 72 -13.31 46.58 -4.22
CA PRO A 72 -13.26 45.23 -3.63
C PRO A 72 -13.34 44.09 -4.65
N LYS A 73 -13.76 44.38 -5.89
CA LYS A 73 -13.90 43.40 -6.98
C LYS A 73 -12.74 43.44 -7.98
N SER A 74 -11.62 44.08 -7.64
CA SER A 74 -10.43 44.12 -8.51
C SER A 74 -9.72 42.75 -8.55
N SER A 75 -10.01 41.96 -9.58
CA SER A 75 -9.37 40.65 -9.81
C SER A 75 -7.85 40.77 -9.94
N GLU A 76 -7.34 41.83 -10.59
CA GLU A 76 -5.92 42.04 -10.81
C GLU A 76 -5.17 42.28 -9.47
N LEU A 77 -5.74 43.08 -8.56
CA LEU A 77 -5.13 43.32 -7.25
C LEU A 77 -5.17 42.06 -6.38
N LEU A 78 -6.23 41.26 -6.46
CA LEU A 78 -6.31 39.96 -5.77
C LEU A 78 -5.28 38.98 -6.31
N GLU A 79 -5.09 38.89 -7.63
CA GLU A 79 -4.04 38.05 -8.24
C GLU A 79 -2.64 38.47 -7.78
N LYS A 80 -2.35 39.77 -7.80
CA LYS A 80 -1.08 40.31 -7.28
C LYS A 80 -0.92 40.02 -5.78
N GLU A 81 -1.98 40.12 -4.98
CA GLU A 81 -1.94 39.78 -3.55
C GLU A 81 -1.62 38.30 -3.35
N ILE A 82 -2.29 37.42 -4.09
CA ILE A 82 -2.07 35.98 -4.05
C ILE A 82 -0.61 35.65 -4.39
N GLN A 83 -0.08 36.21 -5.47
CA GLN A 83 1.31 35.97 -5.89
C GLN A 83 2.31 36.41 -4.80
N ILE A 84 2.12 37.59 -4.21
CA ILE A 84 2.98 38.08 -3.12
C ILE A 84 2.85 37.20 -1.88
N LEU A 85 1.63 36.78 -1.52
CA LEU A 85 1.39 35.89 -0.38
C LEU A 85 2.06 34.52 -0.57
N LEU A 86 1.98 33.96 -1.79
CA LEU A 86 2.65 32.71 -2.14
C LEU A 86 4.18 32.87 -2.08
N PHE A 87 4.73 33.97 -2.63
CA PHE A 87 6.15 34.30 -2.54
C PHE A 87 6.63 34.42 -1.08
N GLN A 88 5.80 35.00 -0.20
CA GLN A 88 6.07 35.09 1.24
C GLN A 88 5.80 33.79 2.02
N GLY A 89 5.39 32.70 1.35
CA GLY A 89 5.04 31.43 1.99
C GLY A 89 3.72 31.45 2.80
N LYS A 90 2.91 32.50 2.68
CA LYS A 90 1.64 32.69 3.41
C LYS A 90 0.46 31.99 2.73
N LYS A 91 0.59 30.69 2.49
CA LYS A 91 -0.35 29.86 1.72
C LYS A 91 -1.80 29.92 2.23
N HIS A 92 -2.03 29.86 3.55
CA HIS A 92 -3.38 29.98 4.11
C HIS A 92 -4.08 31.29 3.73
N LYS A 93 -3.35 32.41 3.79
CA LYS A 93 -3.90 33.71 3.39
C LYS A 93 -4.14 33.75 1.88
N ALA A 94 -3.24 33.14 1.09
CA ALA A 94 -3.42 33.02 -0.35
C ALA A 94 -4.69 32.21 -0.69
N CYS A 95 -5.00 31.12 0.02
CA CYS A 95 -6.24 30.35 -0.18
C CYS A 95 -7.49 31.22 0.00
N GLU A 96 -7.55 32.04 1.05
CA GLU A 96 -8.69 32.94 1.29
C GLU A 96 -8.85 33.96 0.15
N LYS A 97 -7.73 34.47 -0.38
CA LYS A 97 -7.75 35.37 -1.54
C LYS A 97 -8.11 34.66 -2.84
N PHE A 98 -7.68 33.42 -3.02
CA PHE A 98 -8.10 32.57 -4.13
C PHE A 98 -9.60 32.31 -4.11
N LYS A 99 -10.19 32.01 -2.94
CA LYS A 99 -11.65 31.84 -2.81
C LYS A 99 -12.38 33.13 -3.21
N GLN A 100 -11.91 34.29 -2.77
CA GLN A 100 -12.46 35.59 -3.18
C GLN A 100 -12.33 35.80 -4.70
N LEU A 101 -11.15 35.53 -5.27
CA LEU A 101 -10.91 35.66 -6.70
C LEU A 101 -11.78 34.70 -7.51
N LEU A 102 -12.00 33.47 -7.04
CA LEU A 102 -12.82 32.46 -7.69
C LEU A 102 -14.31 32.84 -7.74
N LEU A 103 -14.81 33.60 -6.75
CA LEU A 103 -16.15 34.18 -6.76
C LEU A 103 -16.30 35.28 -7.83
N LEU A 104 -15.22 36.00 -8.15
CA LEU A 104 -15.20 37.07 -9.15
C LEU A 104 -14.92 36.54 -10.57
N ARG A 105 -14.01 35.59 -10.67
CA ARG A 105 -13.56 34.92 -11.89
C ARG A 105 -13.68 33.41 -11.69
N PRO A 106 -14.84 32.82 -12.02
CA PRO A 106 -15.07 31.40 -11.85
C PRO A 106 -14.34 30.60 -12.95
N GLU A 107 -13.01 30.54 -12.85
CA GLU A 107 -12.14 29.84 -13.79
C GLU A 107 -11.60 28.55 -13.20
N ILE A 108 -11.67 27.47 -13.96
CA ILE A 108 -11.18 26.16 -13.53
C ILE A 108 -9.66 26.14 -13.31
N SER A 109 -8.91 27.02 -13.98
CA SER A 109 -7.46 27.21 -13.77
C SER A 109 -7.17 27.73 -12.36
N LEU A 110 -7.93 28.71 -11.88
CA LEU A 110 -7.85 29.26 -10.53
C LEU A 110 -8.29 28.23 -9.48
N LEU A 111 -9.34 27.46 -9.77
CA LEU A 111 -9.74 26.33 -8.93
C LEU A 111 -8.59 25.34 -8.76
N ARG A 112 -7.90 24.94 -9.84
CA ARG A 112 -6.76 24.01 -9.78
C ARG A 112 -5.58 24.58 -8.96
N GLN A 113 -5.28 25.87 -9.10
CA GLN A 113 -4.24 26.51 -8.29
C GLN A 113 -4.59 26.49 -6.80
N LEU A 114 -5.83 26.87 -6.47
CA LEU A 114 -6.34 26.82 -5.09
C LEU A 114 -6.29 25.39 -4.53
N THR A 115 -6.78 24.40 -5.29
CA THR A 115 -6.81 23.02 -4.81
C THR A 115 -5.42 22.42 -4.69
N ASN A 116 -4.48 22.77 -5.57
CA ASN A 116 -3.06 22.42 -5.38
C ASN A 116 -2.54 22.97 -4.05
N ILE A 117 -2.80 24.23 -3.72
CA ILE A 117 -2.36 24.82 -2.44
C ILE A 117 -3.07 24.17 -1.25
N LEU A 118 -4.36 23.85 -1.37
CA LEU A 118 -5.09 23.12 -0.32
C LEU A 118 -4.52 21.72 -0.11
N VAL A 119 -4.14 21.02 -1.18
CA VAL A 119 -3.43 19.73 -1.11
C VAL A 119 -2.06 19.91 -0.44
N GLU A 120 -1.29 20.95 -0.82
CA GLU A 120 -0.01 21.30 -0.16
C GLU A 120 -0.18 21.60 1.34
N LEU A 121 -1.37 22.03 1.76
CA LEU A 121 -1.74 22.31 3.14
C LEU A 121 -2.42 21.11 3.83
N ASP A 122 -2.45 19.94 3.19
CA ASP A 122 -3.11 18.72 3.69
C ASP A 122 -4.61 18.89 3.99
N LYS A 123 -5.27 19.73 3.19
CA LYS A 123 -6.70 20.05 3.29
C LYS A 123 -7.48 19.47 2.12
N GLU A 124 -7.40 18.16 1.94
CA GLU A 124 -8.03 17.46 0.82
C GLU A 124 -9.56 17.53 0.85
N GLU A 125 -10.17 17.42 2.02
CA GLU A 125 -11.62 17.58 2.17
C GLU A 125 -12.08 18.99 1.78
N GLU A 126 -11.36 20.02 2.23
CA GLU A 126 -11.63 21.41 1.83
C GLU A 126 -11.42 21.59 0.31
N ALA A 127 -10.40 20.94 -0.28
CA ALA A 127 -10.20 20.97 -1.73
C ALA A 127 -11.39 20.36 -2.48
N ASP A 128 -11.88 19.21 -2.03
CA ASP A 128 -13.04 18.54 -2.62
C ASP A 128 -14.34 19.35 -2.44
N GLU A 129 -14.53 20.00 -1.28
CA GLU A 129 -15.65 20.91 -1.02
C GLU A 129 -15.62 22.12 -1.95
N VAL A 130 -14.45 22.77 -2.09
CA VAL A 130 -14.27 23.92 -2.98
C VAL A 130 -14.50 23.52 -4.44
N ILE A 131 -14.02 22.34 -4.87
CA ILE A 131 -14.32 21.79 -6.20
C ILE A 131 -15.83 21.60 -6.36
N GLN A 132 -16.50 21.01 -5.37
CA GLN A 132 -17.93 20.77 -5.43
C GLN A 132 -18.72 22.08 -5.51
N ASP A 133 -18.46 23.03 -4.62
CA ASP A 133 -19.16 24.32 -4.58
C ASP A 133 -18.99 25.10 -5.88
N PHE A 134 -17.77 25.12 -6.41
CA PHE A 134 -17.48 25.73 -7.70
C PHE A 134 -18.31 25.11 -8.82
N LEU A 135 -18.35 23.79 -8.91
CA LEU A 135 -19.07 23.08 -9.98
C LEU A 135 -20.60 23.17 -9.83
N GLU A 136 -21.10 23.32 -8.60
CA GLU A 136 -22.53 23.54 -8.29
C GLU A 136 -23.02 24.89 -8.78
N LYS A 137 -22.25 25.94 -8.49
CA LYS A 137 -22.63 27.32 -8.77
C LYS A 137 -22.38 27.71 -10.23
N ASN A 138 -21.40 27.08 -10.89
CA ASN A 138 -21.00 27.42 -12.25
C ASN A 138 -21.60 26.45 -13.26
N LYS A 139 -22.82 26.76 -13.72
CA LYS A 139 -23.55 25.98 -14.74
C LYS A 139 -22.79 25.78 -16.05
N THR A 140 -21.78 26.61 -16.34
CA THR A 140 -20.84 26.43 -17.46
C THR A 140 -20.11 25.09 -17.39
N TYR A 141 -19.88 24.54 -16.20
CA TYR A 141 -19.29 23.22 -15.97
C TYR A 141 -20.35 22.14 -15.66
N SER A 142 -21.60 22.37 -16.08
CA SER A 142 -22.78 21.53 -15.79
C SER A 142 -22.53 20.04 -16.01
N ASN A 143 -21.88 19.68 -17.12
CA ASN A 143 -21.68 18.27 -17.47
C ASN A 143 -20.61 17.60 -16.59
N LEU A 144 -19.55 18.34 -16.22
CA LEU A 144 -18.54 17.87 -15.28
C LEU A 144 -19.15 17.63 -13.90
N TYR A 145 -19.99 18.57 -13.46
CA TYR A 145 -20.72 18.48 -12.21
C TYR A 145 -21.68 17.27 -12.18
N LYS A 146 -22.47 17.09 -13.25
CA LYS A 146 -23.37 15.92 -13.40
C LYS A 146 -22.58 14.62 -13.27
N GLY A 147 -21.44 14.50 -13.96
CA GLY A 147 -20.59 13.32 -13.88
C GLY A 147 -20.11 13.01 -12.46
N ILE A 148 -19.69 14.03 -11.71
CA ILE A 148 -19.26 13.88 -10.30
C ILE A 148 -20.43 13.43 -9.42
N ARG A 149 -21.62 14.00 -9.59
CA ARG A 149 -22.83 13.55 -8.85
C ARG A 149 -23.17 12.10 -9.14
N HIS A 150 -23.09 11.67 -10.40
CA HIS A 150 -23.29 10.26 -10.75
C HIS A 150 -22.23 9.38 -10.09
N ALA A 151 -20.96 9.78 -10.08
CA ALA A 151 -19.88 9.03 -9.45
C ALA A 151 -20.06 8.90 -7.92
N LYS A 152 -20.38 10.01 -7.22
CA LYS A 152 -20.65 10.00 -5.77
C LYS A 152 -21.85 9.12 -5.42
N ALA A 153 -22.87 9.10 -6.26
CA ALA A 153 -24.05 8.25 -6.09
C ALA A 153 -23.87 6.80 -6.57
N GLY A 154 -22.64 6.37 -6.90
CA GLY A 154 -22.35 5.01 -7.38
C GLY A 154 -22.86 4.69 -8.79
N ARG A 155 -23.42 5.66 -9.51
CA ARG A 155 -23.93 5.51 -10.89
C ARG A 155 -22.79 5.65 -11.90
N LEU A 156 -21.81 4.72 -11.83
CA LEU A 156 -20.53 4.83 -12.54
C LEU A 156 -20.68 4.91 -14.07
N LYS A 157 -21.65 4.21 -14.68
CA LYS A 157 -21.90 4.25 -16.13
C LYS A 157 -22.32 5.65 -16.59
N LEU A 158 -23.27 6.26 -15.89
CA LEU A 158 -23.74 7.62 -16.19
C LEU A 158 -22.64 8.66 -15.96
N ALA A 159 -21.76 8.44 -14.97
CA ALA A 159 -20.60 9.28 -14.77
C ALA A 159 -19.59 9.15 -15.93
N GLU A 160 -19.32 7.93 -16.38
CA GLU A 160 -18.47 7.65 -17.54
C GLU A 160 -19.00 8.31 -18.82
N GLU A 161 -20.31 8.19 -19.09
CA GLU A 161 -20.98 8.83 -20.22
C GLU A 161 -20.84 10.35 -20.17
N ALA A 162 -21.14 10.97 -19.01
CA ALA A 162 -21.01 12.42 -18.84
C ALA A 162 -19.59 12.91 -19.15
N TYR A 163 -18.55 12.22 -18.65
CA TYR A 163 -17.16 12.60 -18.93
C TYR A 163 -16.78 12.37 -20.39
N LYS A 164 -17.28 11.30 -21.04
CA LYS A 164 -17.04 11.07 -22.47
C LYS A 164 -17.69 12.12 -23.35
N THR A 165 -18.90 12.57 -23.04
CA THR A 165 -19.55 13.66 -23.77
C THR A 165 -18.72 14.94 -23.69
N ILE A 166 -18.20 15.29 -22.51
CA ILE A 166 -17.29 16.44 -22.37
C ILE A 166 -16.05 16.26 -23.25
N LEU A 167 -15.46 15.07 -23.28
CA LEU A 167 -14.26 14.81 -24.10
C LEU A 167 -14.53 14.73 -25.60
N GLN A 168 -15.79 14.58 -26.03
CA GLN A 168 -16.19 14.71 -27.44
C GLN A 168 -16.24 16.18 -27.85
N GLU A 169 -16.74 17.05 -26.97
CA GLU A 169 -16.84 18.50 -27.20
C GLU A 169 -15.49 19.21 -26.98
N GLU A 170 -14.76 18.81 -25.93
CA GLU A 170 -13.48 19.37 -25.49
C GLU A 170 -12.46 18.23 -25.29
N PRO A 171 -11.80 17.77 -26.38
CA PRO A 171 -10.89 16.62 -26.32
C PRO A 171 -9.69 16.79 -25.39
N ASP A 172 -9.37 18.01 -24.97
CA ASP A 172 -8.25 18.36 -24.10
C ASP A 172 -8.69 18.79 -22.69
N ASN A 173 -9.94 18.50 -22.30
CA ASN A 173 -10.43 18.77 -20.95
C ASN A 173 -9.75 17.86 -19.91
N VAL A 174 -8.75 18.42 -19.22
CA VAL A 174 -7.90 17.74 -18.23
C VAL A 174 -8.71 17.13 -17.07
N ASP A 175 -9.77 17.81 -16.59
CA ASP A 175 -10.54 17.32 -15.44
C ASP A 175 -11.46 16.16 -15.81
N ALA A 176 -12.10 16.23 -16.98
CA ALA A 176 -12.87 15.10 -17.52
C ALA A 176 -11.97 13.88 -17.75
N MET A 177 -10.76 14.07 -18.28
CA MET A 177 -9.76 12.99 -18.39
C MET A 177 -9.39 12.43 -17.03
N ARG A 178 -9.07 13.28 -16.04
CA ARG A 178 -8.69 12.84 -14.69
C ARG A 178 -9.78 12.00 -14.05
N LEU A 179 -11.03 12.48 -14.09
CA LEU A 179 -12.17 11.80 -13.48
C LEU A 179 -12.54 10.51 -14.21
N LEU A 180 -12.46 10.49 -15.54
CA LEU A 180 -12.62 9.28 -16.34
C LEU A 180 -11.51 8.25 -16.04
N GLY A 181 -10.27 8.71 -15.85
CA GLY A 181 -9.14 7.89 -15.40
C GLY A 181 -9.37 7.27 -14.03
N ILE A 182 -9.91 8.03 -13.06
CA ILE A 182 -10.31 7.50 -11.74
C ILE A 182 -11.39 6.42 -11.88
N LEU A 183 -12.43 6.65 -12.70
CA LEU A 183 -13.47 5.64 -12.94
C LEU A 183 -12.90 4.37 -13.58
N ALA A 184 -12.06 4.51 -14.60
CA ALA A 184 -11.39 3.38 -15.23
C ALA A 184 -10.53 2.60 -14.23
N THR A 185 -9.84 3.29 -13.32
CA THR A 185 -9.05 2.69 -12.23
C THR A 185 -9.94 1.89 -11.28
N LYS A 186 -11.06 2.47 -10.82
CA LYS A 186 -12.05 1.79 -9.97
C LYS A 186 -12.66 0.56 -10.66
N ALA A 187 -12.82 0.61 -11.98
CA ALA A 187 -13.30 -0.49 -12.80
C ALA A 187 -12.22 -1.54 -13.15
N GLY A 188 -10.99 -1.41 -12.65
CA GLY A 188 -9.88 -2.33 -12.93
C GLY A 188 -9.30 -2.20 -14.35
N LYS A 189 -9.72 -1.20 -15.13
CA LYS A 189 -9.28 -0.95 -16.51
C LYS A 189 -7.98 -0.14 -16.54
N TYR A 190 -6.92 -0.66 -15.91
CA TYR A 190 -5.68 0.09 -15.65
C TYR A 190 -4.98 0.63 -16.91
N LYS A 191 -4.96 -0.13 -18.01
CA LYS A 191 -4.35 0.33 -19.28
C LYS A 191 -5.06 1.57 -19.84
N ILE A 192 -6.39 1.60 -19.76
CA ILE A 192 -7.19 2.73 -20.22
C ILE A 192 -6.97 3.93 -19.30
N ALA A 193 -6.98 3.70 -17.99
CA ALA A 193 -6.68 4.74 -17.01
C ALA A 193 -5.30 5.37 -17.24
N GLU A 194 -4.27 4.55 -17.48
CA GLU A 194 -2.91 5.01 -17.79
C GLU A 194 -2.88 5.91 -19.02
N GLN A 195 -3.47 5.49 -20.13
CA GLN A 195 -3.49 6.27 -21.38
C GLN A 195 -4.15 7.64 -21.20
N ILE A 196 -5.31 7.68 -20.54
CA ILE A 196 -6.07 8.91 -20.30
C ILE A 196 -5.29 9.86 -19.39
N LEU A 197 -4.74 9.34 -18.28
CA LEU A 197 -4.01 10.15 -17.31
C LEU A 197 -2.68 10.67 -17.87
N ILE A 198 -1.96 9.89 -18.70
CA ILE A 198 -0.76 10.38 -19.40
C ILE A 198 -1.11 11.54 -20.35
N LYS A 199 -2.24 11.46 -21.08
CA LYS A 199 -2.69 12.57 -21.92
C LYS A 199 -2.96 13.83 -21.08
N ALA A 200 -3.67 13.67 -19.96
CA ALA A 200 -3.94 14.78 -19.03
C ALA A 200 -2.66 15.39 -18.45
N ILE A 201 -1.65 14.58 -18.10
CA ILE A 201 -0.37 15.04 -17.57
C ILE A 201 0.40 15.87 -18.60
N LYS A 202 0.38 15.47 -19.89
CA LYS A 202 1.01 16.26 -20.95
C LYS A 202 0.38 17.66 -21.09
N LEU A 203 -0.91 17.79 -20.83
CA LEU A 203 -1.65 19.05 -20.89
C LEU A 203 -1.47 19.90 -19.63
N ALA A 204 -1.30 19.28 -18.46
CA ALA A 204 -1.17 19.97 -17.17
C ALA A 204 -0.12 19.29 -16.26
N PRO A 205 1.19 19.41 -16.57
CA PRO A 205 2.25 18.68 -15.87
C PRO A 205 2.45 19.13 -14.41
N SER A 206 1.99 20.33 -14.03
CA SER A 206 2.04 20.86 -12.66
C SER A 206 0.82 20.51 -11.80
N TYR A 207 -0.15 19.73 -12.32
CA TYR A 207 -1.34 19.35 -11.55
C TYR A 207 -1.07 18.08 -10.73
N SER A 208 -0.68 18.25 -9.47
CA SER A 208 -0.25 17.18 -8.56
C SER A 208 -1.23 16.01 -8.45
N LEU A 209 -2.55 16.26 -8.52
CA LEU A 209 -3.57 15.20 -8.47
C LEU A 209 -3.46 14.21 -9.65
N LEU A 210 -2.96 14.62 -10.82
CA LEU A 210 -2.76 13.71 -11.95
C LEU A 210 -1.62 12.71 -11.66
N TRP A 211 -0.51 13.20 -11.11
CA TRP A 211 0.64 12.38 -10.72
C TRP A 211 0.28 11.39 -9.61
N ARG A 212 -0.52 11.82 -8.63
CA ARG A 212 -1.04 10.93 -7.59
C ARG A 212 -1.96 9.84 -8.16
N ASN A 213 -2.88 10.21 -9.07
CA ASN A 213 -3.80 9.26 -9.71
C ASN A 213 -3.06 8.24 -10.59
N ILE A 214 -2.07 8.65 -11.39
CA ILE A 214 -1.30 7.70 -12.20
C ILE A 214 -0.40 6.82 -11.33
N SER A 215 0.15 7.35 -10.24
CA SER A 215 0.90 6.55 -9.27
C SER A 215 0.02 5.44 -8.66
N LEU A 216 -1.24 5.75 -8.32
CA LEU A 216 -2.21 4.74 -7.90
C LEU A 216 -2.48 3.69 -8.98
N VAL A 217 -2.64 4.08 -10.24
CA VAL A 217 -2.80 3.13 -11.37
C VAL A 217 -1.60 2.19 -11.48
N TYR A 218 -0.39 2.74 -11.38
CA TYR A 218 0.83 1.96 -11.44
C TYR A 218 0.98 1.00 -10.25
N ARG A 219 0.63 1.46 -9.05
CA ARG A 219 0.60 0.61 -7.85
C ARG A 219 -0.37 -0.56 -8.00
N LEU A 220 -1.61 -0.29 -8.44
CA LEU A 220 -2.64 -1.31 -8.59
C LEU A 220 -2.38 -2.27 -9.77
N SER A 221 -1.69 -1.81 -10.81
CA SER A 221 -1.28 -2.66 -11.95
C SER A 221 0.08 -3.34 -11.76
N GLY A 222 0.75 -3.16 -10.61
CA GLY A 222 2.02 -3.80 -10.29
C GLY A 222 3.26 -3.14 -10.94
N GLN A 223 3.12 -2.02 -11.63
CA GLN A 223 4.20 -1.27 -12.27
C GLN A 223 4.92 -0.36 -11.27
N LEU A 224 5.46 -0.94 -10.19
CA LEU A 224 5.91 -0.20 -9.01
C LEU A 224 7.03 0.81 -9.27
N GLU A 225 7.96 0.54 -10.20
CA GLU A 225 9.00 1.50 -10.58
C GLU A 225 8.42 2.76 -11.24
N LYS A 226 7.38 2.61 -12.07
CA LYS A 226 6.67 3.76 -12.64
C LYS A 226 5.91 4.52 -11.55
N ALA A 227 5.34 3.81 -10.57
CA ALA A 227 4.70 4.44 -9.41
C ALA A 227 5.70 5.28 -8.60
N GLN A 228 6.93 4.78 -8.41
CA GLN A 228 8.01 5.52 -7.75
C GLN A 228 8.34 6.80 -8.51
N LYS A 229 8.57 6.72 -9.84
CA LYS A 229 8.86 7.90 -10.67
C LYS A 229 7.73 8.94 -10.63
N SER A 230 6.47 8.51 -10.63
CA SER A 230 5.33 9.42 -10.47
C SER A 230 5.33 10.10 -9.11
N MET A 231 5.73 9.41 -8.05
CA MET A 231 5.88 9.97 -6.72
C MET A 231 7.06 10.95 -6.61
N ASP A 232 8.17 10.68 -7.29
CA ASP A 232 9.31 11.60 -7.35
C ASP A 232 8.91 12.94 -8.02
N ASN A 233 8.07 12.90 -9.06
CA ASN A 233 7.56 14.12 -9.71
C ASN A 233 6.68 14.96 -8.76
N ILE A 234 5.72 14.34 -8.05
CA ILE A 234 4.88 15.08 -7.10
C ILE A 234 5.68 15.59 -5.89
N LEU A 235 6.71 14.88 -5.42
CA LEU A 235 7.61 15.37 -4.37
C LEU A 235 8.48 16.54 -4.85
N GLY A 236 8.82 16.58 -6.14
CA GLY A 236 9.47 17.74 -6.77
C GLY A 236 8.56 18.98 -6.83
N LEU A 237 7.25 18.77 -7.03
CA LEU A 237 6.24 19.84 -7.02
C LEU A 237 5.88 20.28 -5.58
N ASP A 238 5.77 19.32 -4.66
CA ASP A 238 5.24 19.52 -3.31
C ASP A 238 6.04 18.73 -2.25
N PRO A 239 7.26 19.18 -1.91
CA PRO A 239 8.14 18.46 -0.98
C PRO A 239 7.71 18.55 0.50
N LYS A 240 6.68 19.34 0.82
CA LYS A 240 6.24 19.59 2.21
C LYS A 240 4.92 18.91 2.56
N ASN A 241 4.35 18.14 1.63
CA ASN A 241 3.09 17.46 1.84
C ASN A 241 3.28 16.10 2.52
N ALA A 242 2.78 16.02 3.76
CA ALA A 242 2.91 14.82 4.58
C ALA A 242 2.21 13.60 3.97
N SER A 243 1.04 13.78 3.32
CA SER A 243 0.28 12.67 2.73
C SER A 243 1.01 12.05 1.54
N VAL A 244 1.66 12.88 0.72
CA VAL A 244 2.51 12.44 -0.40
C VAL A 244 3.72 11.64 0.10
N TRP A 245 4.38 12.07 1.19
CA TRP A 245 5.46 11.31 1.80
C TRP A 245 5.01 9.94 2.34
N ALA A 246 3.81 9.84 2.90
CA ALA A 246 3.24 8.56 3.35
C ALA A 246 2.91 7.64 2.16
N ASP A 247 2.32 8.17 1.09
CA ASP A 247 2.03 7.41 -0.13
C ASP A 247 3.33 6.93 -0.79
N TYR A 248 4.37 7.77 -0.81
CA TYR A 248 5.70 7.41 -1.31
C TYR A 248 6.33 6.27 -0.49
N GLY A 249 6.29 6.38 0.84
CA GLY A 249 6.71 5.31 1.74
C GLY A 249 6.02 3.98 1.42
N THR A 250 4.74 4.01 1.10
CA THR A 250 3.96 2.81 0.74
C THR A 250 4.47 2.16 -0.55
N ILE A 251 4.78 2.96 -1.58
CA ILE A 251 5.40 2.46 -2.81
C ILE A 251 6.77 1.85 -2.53
N LEU A 252 7.59 2.50 -1.71
CA LEU A 252 8.92 2.02 -1.34
C LEU A 252 8.87 0.69 -0.56
N ILE A 253 7.89 0.52 0.35
CA ILE A 253 7.65 -0.77 1.02
C ILE A 253 7.33 -1.88 0.01
N MET A 254 6.50 -1.58 -1.00
CA MET A 254 6.16 -2.56 -2.03
C MET A 254 7.37 -2.94 -2.90
N LEU A 255 8.30 -1.99 -3.12
CA LEU A 255 9.58 -2.19 -3.80
C LEU A 255 10.68 -2.82 -2.90
N ALA A 256 10.35 -3.23 -1.66
CA ALA A 256 11.32 -3.70 -0.67
C ALA A 256 12.40 -2.69 -0.25
N LYS A 257 12.23 -1.40 -0.56
CA LYS A 257 13.14 -0.31 -0.20
C LYS A 257 12.87 0.21 1.22
N TYR A 258 12.97 -0.67 2.20
CA TYR A 258 12.50 -0.40 3.58
C TYR A 258 13.21 0.77 4.27
N LYS A 259 14.52 0.94 4.04
CA LYS A 259 15.28 2.06 4.63
C LYS A 259 14.81 3.41 4.08
N GLU A 260 14.57 3.50 2.77
CA GLU A 260 14.02 4.69 2.12
C GLU A 260 12.58 4.95 2.57
N ALA A 261 11.77 3.89 2.71
CA ALA A 261 10.41 3.99 3.24
C ALA A 261 10.39 4.56 4.66
N ILE A 262 11.33 4.14 5.52
CA ILE A 262 11.50 4.69 6.88
C ILE A 262 11.78 6.19 6.82
N VAL A 263 12.66 6.64 5.91
CA VAL A 263 12.93 8.08 5.72
C VAL A 263 11.66 8.82 5.28
N ALA A 264 10.93 8.27 4.30
CA ALA A 264 9.68 8.86 3.81
C ALA A 264 8.61 8.98 4.90
N TYR A 265 8.34 7.90 5.65
CA TYR A 265 7.39 7.94 6.77
C TYR A 265 7.86 8.85 7.91
N SER A 266 9.16 8.86 8.22
CA SER A 266 9.74 9.78 9.22
C SER A 266 9.53 11.24 8.79
N ARG A 267 9.67 11.53 7.50
CA ARG A 267 9.39 12.85 6.94
C ARG A 267 7.92 13.23 7.07
N CYS A 268 7.00 12.30 6.75
CA CYS A 268 5.57 12.47 6.96
C CYS A 268 5.25 12.86 8.41
N VAL A 269 5.69 12.07 9.40
CA VAL A 269 5.40 12.35 10.83
C VAL A 269 6.13 13.58 11.36
N SER A 270 7.24 14.00 10.75
CA SER A 270 7.90 15.28 11.09
C SER A 270 7.12 16.50 10.58
N LEU A 271 6.45 16.37 9.44
CA LEU A 271 5.62 17.41 8.84
C LEU A 271 4.23 17.47 9.49
N LYS A 272 3.69 16.30 9.84
CA LYS A 272 2.39 16.13 10.49
C LYS A 272 2.47 15.11 11.63
N PRO A 273 2.78 15.56 12.86
CA PRO A 273 2.96 14.68 14.01
C PRO A 273 1.71 13.90 14.42
N ASP A 274 0.50 14.30 14.03
CA ASP A 274 -0.77 13.61 14.34
C ASP A 274 -1.19 12.66 13.21
N SER A 275 -0.23 11.90 12.67
CA SER A 275 -0.45 10.95 11.55
C SER A 275 -0.41 9.48 12.02
N PRO A 276 -1.45 8.94 12.68
CA PRO A 276 -1.43 7.60 13.26
C PRO A 276 -1.16 6.49 12.24
N ARG A 277 -1.68 6.61 11.01
CA ARG A 277 -1.44 5.65 9.91
C ARG A 277 0.02 5.65 9.44
N ALA A 278 0.67 6.81 9.39
CA ALA A 278 2.09 6.92 9.04
C ALA A 278 2.98 6.28 10.11
N TYR A 279 2.68 6.50 11.40
CA TYR A 279 3.36 5.81 12.50
C TYR A 279 3.18 4.30 12.45
N LEU A 280 1.96 3.81 12.16
CA LEU A 280 1.71 2.38 12.02
C LEU A 280 2.60 1.76 10.93
N SER A 281 2.65 2.40 9.76
CA SER A 281 3.47 1.95 8.63
C SER A 281 4.98 2.05 8.93
N LEU A 282 5.40 3.11 9.64
CA LEU A 282 6.77 3.26 10.14
C LEU A 282 7.14 2.12 11.11
N GLY A 283 6.22 1.74 11.99
CA GLY A 283 6.38 0.59 12.90
C GLY A 283 6.53 -0.73 12.15
N HIS A 284 5.72 -0.99 11.12
CA HIS A 284 5.86 -2.17 10.26
C HIS A 284 7.20 -2.17 9.50
N ALA A 285 7.64 -1.00 9.02
CA ALA A 285 8.92 -0.87 8.31
C ALA A 285 10.12 -1.16 9.24
N TYR A 286 10.11 -0.59 10.45
CA TYR A 286 11.14 -0.86 11.47
C TYR A 286 11.16 -2.33 11.91
N ASN A 287 9.98 -2.93 12.14
CA ASN A 287 9.88 -4.36 12.46
C ASN A 287 10.50 -5.22 11.34
N THR A 288 10.19 -4.91 10.09
CA THR A 288 10.68 -5.66 8.92
C THR A 288 12.22 -5.65 8.85
N ILE A 289 12.87 -4.53 9.14
CA ILE A 289 14.34 -4.43 9.18
C ILE A 289 14.97 -4.88 10.51
N GLY A 290 14.17 -5.31 11.49
CA GLY A 290 14.62 -5.80 12.79
C GLY A 290 14.97 -4.71 13.81
N ASN A 291 14.57 -3.45 13.60
CA ASN A 291 14.71 -2.39 14.60
C ASN A 291 13.49 -2.39 15.53
N LYS A 292 13.58 -3.17 16.61
CA LYS A 292 12.46 -3.43 17.50
C LYS A 292 12.09 -2.20 18.33
N GLU A 293 13.07 -1.49 18.88
CA GLU A 293 12.84 -0.35 19.77
C GLU A 293 12.04 0.74 19.04
N LYS A 294 12.45 1.10 17.82
CA LYS A 294 11.74 2.09 17.01
C LYS A 294 10.40 1.59 16.48
N SER A 295 10.25 0.28 16.29
CA SER A 295 8.96 -0.32 15.93
C SER A 295 7.93 -0.13 17.05
N ILE A 296 8.31 -0.46 18.30
CA ILE A 296 7.50 -0.27 19.50
C ILE A 296 7.13 1.22 19.66
N GLU A 297 8.12 2.12 19.58
CA GLU A 297 7.89 3.56 19.68
C GLU A 297 6.88 4.05 18.64
N SER A 298 6.99 3.56 17.39
CA SER A 298 6.09 3.93 16.32
C SER A 298 4.66 3.43 16.56
N TYR A 299 4.49 2.19 17.02
CA TYR A 299 3.15 1.67 17.36
C TYR A 299 2.52 2.41 18.55
N ILE A 300 3.30 2.74 19.58
CA ILE A 300 2.83 3.54 20.72
C ILE A 300 2.39 4.93 20.26
N ASN A 301 3.15 5.59 19.38
CA ASN A 301 2.74 6.87 18.79
C ASN A 301 1.48 6.74 17.93
N SER A 302 1.32 5.66 17.18
CA SER A 302 0.09 5.38 16.43
C SER A 302 -1.13 5.29 17.36
N ILE A 303 -1.01 4.55 18.47
CA ILE A 303 -2.05 4.42 19.51
C ILE A 303 -2.33 5.77 20.18
N LYS A 304 -1.30 6.58 20.45
CA LYS A 304 -1.43 7.91 21.05
C LYS A 304 -2.32 8.84 20.22
N TYR A 305 -2.15 8.83 18.89
CA TYR A 305 -2.94 9.69 17.98
C TYR A 305 -4.23 9.03 17.48
N ASN A 306 -4.41 7.72 17.69
CA ASN A 306 -5.66 7.01 17.46
C ASN A 306 -5.83 5.85 18.45
N SER A 307 -6.47 6.12 19.59
CA SER A 307 -6.70 5.13 20.65
C SER A 307 -7.63 3.98 20.26
N ASN A 308 -8.34 4.12 19.15
CA ASN A 308 -9.28 3.12 18.62
C ASN A 308 -8.62 2.18 17.61
N SER A 309 -7.31 2.32 17.34
CA SER A 309 -6.61 1.47 16.39
C SER A 309 -6.28 0.10 16.98
N GLY A 310 -7.19 -0.85 16.76
CA GLY A 310 -6.93 -2.28 16.97
C GLY A 310 -5.76 -2.78 16.15
N GLU A 311 -5.56 -2.28 14.92
CA GLU A 311 -4.39 -2.67 14.11
C GLU A 311 -3.05 -2.32 14.79
N ALA A 312 -2.96 -1.17 15.46
CA ALA A 312 -1.75 -0.76 16.17
C ALA A 312 -1.50 -1.62 17.42
N TYR A 313 -2.54 -1.85 18.24
CA TYR A 313 -2.45 -2.77 19.38
C TYR A 313 -2.07 -4.19 18.95
N TRP A 314 -2.71 -4.71 17.90
CA TRP A 314 -2.41 -6.04 17.37
C TRP A 314 -0.99 -6.12 16.80
N SER A 315 -0.53 -5.09 16.08
CA SER A 315 0.84 -5.04 15.56
C SER A 315 1.87 -5.06 16.69
N LEU A 316 1.60 -4.33 17.78
CA LEU A 316 2.43 -4.31 18.98
C LEU A 316 2.42 -5.65 19.73
N ALA A 317 1.25 -6.31 19.81
CA ALA A 317 1.08 -7.64 20.41
C ALA A 317 1.86 -8.74 19.67
N ASN A 318 2.05 -8.59 18.36
CA ASN A 318 2.82 -9.54 17.55
C ASN A 318 4.34 -9.48 17.82
N LEU A 319 4.84 -8.45 18.52
CA LEU A 319 6.22 -8.40 18.97
C LEU A 319 6.34 -9.30 20.22
N LYS A 320 7.03 -10.44 20.11
CA LYS A 320 7.11 -11.48 21.16
C LYS A 320 7.66 -10.95 22.49
N THR A 321 8.43 -9.89 22.40
CA THR A 321 9.14 -9.28 23.52
C THR A 321 8.43 -8.07 24.11
N TYR A 322 7.29 -7.69 23.55
CA TYR A 322 6.44 -6.66 24.11
C TYR A 322 5.45 -7.27 25.10
N SER A 323 5.21 -6.59 26.21
CA SER A 323 4.21 -6.96 27.20
C SER A 323 3.38 -5.72 27.54
N PHE A 324 2.06 -5.86 27.46
CA PHE A 324 1.15 -4.77 27.78
C PHE A 324 1.09 -4.56 29.30
N SER A 325 1.03 -3.30 29.72
CA SER A 325 0.72 -2.97 31.11
C SER A 325 -0.77 -3.25 31.41
N HIS A 326 -1.11 -3.41 32.69
CA HIS A 326 -2.51 -3.52 33.11
C HIS A 326 -3.36 -2.30 32.67
N GLU A 327 -2.75 -1.11 32.62
CA GLU A 327 -3.41 0.11 32.13
C GLU A 327 -3.75 -0.01 30.64
N GLN A 328 -2.81 -0.48 29.81
CA GLN A 328 -3.05 -0.67 28.38
C GLN A 328 -4.10 -1.76 28.12
N ILE A 329 -4.10 -2.84 28.91
CA ILE A 329 -5.13 -3.88 28.85
C ILE A 329 -6.50 -3.26 29.18
N GLY A 330 -6.60 -2.51 30.29
CA GLY A 330 -7.83 -1.82 30.67
C GLY A 330 -8.32 -0.82 29.61
N GLN A 331 -7.40 -0.12 28.93
CA GLN A 331 -7.74 0.77 27.83
C GLN A 331 -8.27 0.00 26.61
N MET A 332 -7.63 -1.13 26.23
CA MET A 332 -8.14 -1.98 25.15
C MET A 332 -9.54 -2.52 25.46
N GLU A 333 -9.78 -2.96 26.69
CA GLU A 333 -11.11 -3.44 27.12
C GLU A 333 -12.17 -2.35 27.13
N LYS A 334 -11.80 -1.13 27.52
CA LYS A 334 -12.68 0.04 27.45
C LYS A 334 -13.02 0.39 26.01
N THR A 335 -12.02 0.43 25.13
CA THR A 335 -12.19 0.71 23.69
C THR A 335 -13.10 -0.35 23.05
N LEU A 336 -12.95 -1.63 23.39
CA LEU A 336 -13.77 -2.73 22.88
C LEU A 336 -15.27 -2.57 23.18
N LYS A 337 -15.61 -1.93 24.31
CA LYS A 337 -17.01 -1.61 24.70
C LYS A 337 -17.59 -0.40 23.96
N GLY A 338 -16.76 0.39 23.28
CA GLY A 338 -17.17 1.57 22.54
C GLY A 338 -17.71 1.26 21.13
N ASP A 339 -18.11 2.32 20.44
CA ASP A 339 -18.44 2.25 19.02
C ASP A 339 -17.17 2.42 18.19
N ILE A 340 -16.67 1.30 17.65
CA ILE A 340 -15.50 1.22 16.79
C ILE A 340 -15.79 0.26 15.64
N GLU A 341 -15.06 0.43 14.54
CA GLU A 341 -15.21 -0.42 13.35
C GLU A 341 -14.98 -1.90 13.69
N GLU A 342 -15.74 -2.79 13.05
CA GLU A 342 -15.71 -4.23 13.34
C GLU A 342 -14.31 -4.84 13.15
N ILE A 343 -13.55 -4.36 12.15
CA ILE A 343 -12.17 -4.81 11.91
C ILE A 343 -11.23 -4.44 13.07
N GLU A 344 -11.37 -3.23 13.63
CA GLU A 344 -10.58 -2.77 14.77
C GLU A 344 -10.98 -3.57 16.04
N LYS A 345 -12.27 -3.92 16.21
CA LYS A 345 -12.73 -4.82 17.29
C LYS A 345 -12.05 -6.18 17.23
N ILE A 346 -12.04 -6.80 16.05
CA ILE A 346 -11.40 -8.10 15.84
C ILE A 346 -9.91 -8.01 16.21
N GLN A 347 -9.19 -7.02 15.68
CA GLN A 347 -7.76 -6.87 15.96
C GLN A 347 -7.47 -6.61 17.46
N LEU A 348 -8.30 -5.81 18.14
CA LEU A 348 -8.21 -5.61 19.59
C LEU A 348 -8.41 -6.92 20.37
N LEU A 349 -9.35 -7.78 19.97
CA LEU A 349 -9.57 -9.08 20.61
C LEU A 349 -8.35 -10.00 20.49
N PHE A 350 -7.68 -10.02 19.33
CA PHE A 350 -6.41 -10.73 19.18
C PHE A 350 -5.28 -10.12 20.03
N ALA A 351 -5.22 -8.78 20.13
CA ALA A 351 -4.25 -8.09 20.99
C ALA A 351 -4.47 -8.42 22.48
N LEU A 352 -5.73 -8.41 22.93
CA LEU A 352 -6.13 -8.79 24.29
C LEU A 352 -5.85 -10.27 24.57
N GLY A 353 -6.17 -11.17 23.64
CA GLY A 353 -5.83 -12.59 23.75
C GLY A 353 -4.34 -12.78 23.99
N LYS A 354 -3.50 -12.04 23.25
CA LYS A 354 -2.05 -12.08 23.41
C LYS A 354 -1.56 -11.42 24.71
N ALA A 355 -2.21 -10.35 25.16
CA ALA A 355 -1.89 -9.69 26.42
C ALA A 355 -2.15 -10.61 27.62
N TYR A 356 -3.32 -11.25 27.68
CA TYR A 356 -3.67 -12.20 28.73
C TYR A 356 -2.81 -13.47 28.70
N GLU A 357 -2.40 -13.92 27.51
CA GLU A 357 -1.42 -14.99 27.36
C GLU A 357 -0.08 -14.62 28.01
N GLY A 358 0.38 -13.37 27.85
CA GLY A 358 1.58 -12.86 28.50
C GLY A 358 1.48 -12.83 30.02
N LEU A 359 0.27 -12.63 30.55
CA LEU A 359 -0.04 -12.74 31.99
C LEU A 359 -0.25 -14.19 32.46
N LYS A 360 -0.15 -15.17 31.56
CA LYS A 360 -0.46 -16.60 31.80
C LYS A 360 -1.91 -16.87 32.21
N ASP A 361 -2.83 -15.93 31.95
CA ASP A 361 -4.27 -16.17 32.07
C ASP A 361 -4.77 -16.80 30.76
N TYR A 362 -4.51 -18.10 30.62
CA TYR A 362 -4.80 -18.84 29.38
C TYR A 362 -6.29 -18.94 29.09
N LYS A 363 -7.12 -19.03 30.13
CA LYS A 363 -8.58 -19.11 29.99
C LYS A 363 -9.17 -17.82 29.41
N THR A 364 -8.80 -16.67 29.97
CA THR A 364 -9.24 -15.37 29.43
C THR A 364 -8.61 -15.12 28.05
N SER A 365 -7.35 -15.49 27.85
CA SER A 365 -6.67 -15.41 26.56
C SER A 365 -7.43 -16.16 25.46
N PHE A 366 -7.79 -17.42 25.70
CA PHE A 366 -8.55 -18.22 24.74
C PHE A 366 -9.92 -17.64 24.44
N ALA A 367 -10.64 -17.17 25.47
CA ALA A 367 -11.94 -16.54 25.28
C ALA A 367 -11.86 -15.33 24.34
N LYS A 368 -10.81 -14.49 24.45
CA LYS A 368 -10.59 -13.35 23.55
C LYS A 368 -10.24 -13.77 22.13
N TYR A 369 -9.35 -14.76 21.96
CA TYR A 369 -9.08 -15.31 20.63
C TYR A 369 -10.34 -15.91 19.99
N LYS A 370 -11.11 -16.70 20.74
CA LYS A 370 -12.37 -17.32 20.26
C LYS A 370 -13.39 -16.27 19.83
N GLU A 371 -13.57 -15.20 20.62
CA GLU A 371 -14.47 -14.10 20.27
C GLU A 371 -14.02 -13.39 18.99
N GLY A 372 -12.73 -13.05 18.87
CA GLY A 372 -12.18 -12.41 17.68
C GLY A 372 -12.28 -13.29 16.42
N ASN A 373 -11.99 -14.58 16.58
CA ASN A 373 -12.14 -15.59 15.54
C ASN A 373 -13.59 -15.69 15.07
N TRP A 374 -14.55 -15.75 15.99
CA TRP A 374 -15.97 -15.83 15.65
C TRP A 374 -16.48 -14.61 14.89
N LEU A 375 -16.12 -13.40 15.32
CA LEU A 375 -16.48 -12.16 14.60
C LEU A 375 -15.91 -12.18 13.18
N LYS A 376 -14.65 -12.60 13.02
CA LYS A 376 -14.04 -12.70 11.70
C LYS A 376 -14.68 -13.81 10.84
N ARG A 377 -15.00 -14.96 11.44
CA ARG A 377 -15.61 -16.12 10.77
C ARG A 377 -16.97 -15.76 10.15
N LYS A 378 -17.76 -14.91 10.80
CA LYS A 378 -19.03 -14.37 10.28
C LYS A 378 -18.86 -13.51 9.03
N SER A 379 -17.73 -12.81 8.92
CA SER A 379 -17.45 -11.91 7.80
C SER A 379 -16.92 -12.64 6.56
N ILE A 380 -16.63 -13.94 6.63
CA ILE A 380 -15.95 -14.69 5.57
C ILE A 380 -16.87 -15.75 4.96
N LYS A 381 -16.77 -15.91 3.64
CA LYS A 381 -17.36 -17.02 2.91
C LYS A 381 -16.30 -18.10 2.73
N TYR A 382 -16.33 -19.12 3.58
CA TYR A 382 -15.44 -20.28 3.53
C TYR A 382 -16.25 -21.55 3.86
N SER A 383 -15.94 -22.63 3.14
CA SER A 383 -16.51 -23.96 3.33
C SER A 383 -15.37 -24.98 3.28
N SER A 384 -15.20 -25.72 4.37
CA SER A 384 -14.27 -26.85 4.44
C SER A 384 -14.60 -27.92 3.40
N GLN A 385 -15.89 -28.21 3.18
CA GLN A 385 -16.32 -29.15 2.15
C GLN A 385 -15.94 -28.71 0.73
N GLU A 386 -16.13 -27.41 0.38
CA GLU A 386 -15.72 -26.89 -0.92
C GLU A 386 -14.19 -27.00 -1.11
N ASN A 387 -13.42 -26.79 -0.03
CA ASN A 387 -11.97 -26.99 -0.02
C ASN A 387 -11.62 -28.46 -0.30
N THR A 388 -12.19 -29.39 0.46
CA THR A 388 -11.99 -30.84 0.29
C THR A 388 -12.33 -31.29 -1.14
N ASP A 389 -13.44 -30.82 -1.70
CA ASP A 389 -13.82 -31.12 -3.08
C ASP A 389 -12.79 -30.59 -4.09
N SER A 390 -12.26 -29.39 -3.87
CA SER A 390 -11.22 -28.79 -4.71
C SER A 390 -9.89 -29.57 -4.62
N ILE A 391 -9.53 -30.04 -3.43
CA ILE A 391 -8.34 -30.88 -3.20
C ILE A 391 -8.51 -32.22 -3.91
N ASN A 392 -9.66 -32.87 -3.76
CA ASN A 392 -9.98 -34.13 -4.44
C ASN A 392 -9.95 -33.99 -5.97
N LYS A 393 -10.47 -32.87 -6.51
CA LYS A 393 -10.37 -32.57 -7.96
C LYS A 393 -8.93 -32.42 -8.42
N THR A 394 -8.10 -31.75 -7.62
CA THR A 394 -6.67 -31.60 -7.91
C THR A 394 -5.97 -32.95 -7.95
N ILE A 395 -6.17 -33.78 -6.92
CA ILE A 395 -5.61 -35.14 -6.82
C ILE A 395 -6.06 -36.02 -8.00
N SER A 396 -7.37 -36.00 -8.31
CA SER A 396 -7.93 -36.77 -9.41
C SER A 396 -7.34 -36.35 -10.76
N PHE A 397 -7.13 -35.04 -10.96
CA PHE A 397 -6.56 -34.51 -12.19
C PHE A 397 -5.07 -34.85 -12.35
N PHE A 398 -4.25 -34.67 -11.31
CA PHE A 398 -2.80 -34.88 -11.35
C PHE A 398 -2.37 -36.33 -11.07
N ASN A 399 -2.93 -37.28 -11.80
CA ASN A 399 -2.47 -38.67 -11.72
C ASN A 399 -1.34 -38.97 -12.74
N LYS A 400 -0.72 -40.16 -12.62
CA LYS A 400 0.39 -40.61 -13.49
C LYS A 400 0.06 -40.53 -14.98
N GLU A 401 -1.16 -40.89 -15.38
CA GLU A 401 -1.59 -40.83 -16.78
C GLU A 401 -1.71 -39.38 -17.28
N ALA A 402 -2.29 -38.51 -16.46
CA ALA A 402 -2.47 -37.11 -16.78
C ALA A 402 -1.12 -36.39 -16.93
N LEU A 403 -0.13 -36.70 -16.09
CA LEU A 403 1.20 -36.11 -16.21
C LEU A 403 1.90 -36.44 -17.53
N ASN A 404 1.67 -37.63 -18.09
CA ASN A 404 2.21 -37.99 -19.40
C ASN A 404 1.56 -37.19 -20.55
N LYS A 405 0.32 -36.70 -20.33
CA LYS A 405 -0.42 -35.89 -21.31
C LYS A 405 -0.10 -34.40 -21.20
N ILE A 406 0.27 -33.92 -20.01
CA ILE A 406 0.66 -32.52 -19.80
C ILE A 406 2.03 -32.30 -20.43
N LYS A 407 2.13 -31.28 -21.29
CA LYS A 407 3.42 -30.90 -21.90
C LYS A 407 4.34 -30.30 -20.84
N LYS A 408 5.63 -30.66 -20.88
CA LYS A 408 6.64 -30.10 -20.00
C LYS A 408 7.32 -28.90 -20.66
N SER A 409 7.64 -27.91 -19.85
CA SER A 409 8.37 -26.71 -20.26
C SER A 409 9.79 -27.03 -20.76
N LYS A 410 10.27 -26.24 -21.73
CA LYS A 410 11.69 -26.15 -22.09
C LYS A 410 12.45 -25.08 -21.30
N CYS A 411 11.80 -24.40 -20.34
CA CYS A 411 12.47 -23.53 -19.38
C CYS A 411 13.20 -24.40 -18.33
N LEU A 412 14.47 -24.70 -18.56
CA LEU A 412 15.27 -25.61 -17.72
C LEU A 412 16.00 -24.91 -16.56
N LYS A 413 15.59 -23.67 -16.22
CA LYS A 413 16.16 -22.89 -15.11
C LYS A 413 15.99 -23.65 -13.79
N ASN A 414 17.11 -23.82 -13.08
CA ASN A 414 17.17 -24.43 -11.74
C ASN A 414 17.27 -23.37 -10.63
N ASP A 415 17.30 -22.08 -10.99
CA ASP A 415 17.36 -20.93 -10.10
C ASP A 415 16.31 -20.95 -8.93
N PRO A 416 15.03 -21.34 -9.14
CA PRO A 416 14.00 -21.20 -8.10
C PRO A 416 14.00 -22.33 -7.05
N ILE A 417 13.98 -21.94 -5.78
CA ILE A 417 13.70 -22.79 -4.61
C ILE A 417 12.34 -22.40 -4.04
N PHE A 418 11.35 -23.27 -4.10
CA PHE A 418 10.04 -23.04 -3.52
C PHE A 418 9.99 -23.54 -2.08
N ILE A 419 9.61 -22.67 -1.14
CA ILE A 419 9.36 -23.05 0.25
C ILE A 419 7.85 -22.89 0.52
N LEU A 420 7.20 -24.02 0.79
CA LEU A 420 5.75 -24.12 0.96
C LEU A 420 5.39 -24.89 2.24
N GLY A 421 4.09 -24.96 2.52
CA GLY A 421 3.53 -25.60 3.72
C GLY A 421 2.35 -24.80 4.24
N LEU A 422 1.94 -25.08 5.48
CA LEU A 422 0.94 -24.26 6.16
C LEU A 422 1.56 -22.97 6.72
N PRO A 423 0.77 -21.89 6.89
CA PRO A 423 1.22 -20.77 7.72
C PRO A 423 1.64 -21.31 9.10
N ARG A 424 2.69 -20.72 9.69
CA ARG A 424 3.22 -21.07 11.02
C ARG A 424 3.84 -22.48 11.15
N SER A 425 4.06 -23.19 10.05
CA SER A 425 4.71 -24.51 10.05
C SER A 425 6.26 -24.48 10.13
N GLY A 426 6.86 -23.30 10.03
CA GLY A 426 8.33 -23.14 10.04
C GLY A 426 8.94 -22.65 8.73
N SER A 427 8.14 -22.41 7.68
CA SER A 427 8.62 -21.91 6.38
C SER A 427 9.53 -20.67 6.44
N THR A 428 9.26 -19.72 7.34
CA THR A 428 10.15 -18.54 7.51
C THR A 428 11.52 -18.91 8.09
N LEU A 429 11.59 -19.88 8.99
CA LEU A 429 12.87 -20.35 9.53
C LEU A 429 13.71 -20.96 8.41
N ILE A 430 13.09 -21.79 7.56
CA ILE A 430 13.77 -22.43 6.43
C ILE A 430 14.21 -21.41 5.38
N ASP A 431 13.37 -20.42 5.05
CA ASP A 431 13.75 -19.27 4.21
C ASP A 431 14.98 -18.56 4.78
N GLN A 432 14.97 -18.26 6.09
CA GLN A 432 16.08 -17.57 6.74
C GLN A 432 17.38 -18.40 6.74
N ILE A 433 17.30 -19.71 6.96
CA ILE A 433 18.45 -20.62 6.92
C ILE A 433 19.05 -20.64 5.52
N ILE A 434 18.25 -20.93 4.49
CA ILE A 434 18.76 -21.11 3.12
C ILE A 434 19.25 -19.77 2.55
N SER A 435 18.53 -18.67 2.78
CA SER A 435 18.95 -17.35 2.31
C SER A 435 20.14 -16.75 3.07
N SER A 436 20.63 -17.42 4.11
CA SER A 436 21.90 -17.05 4.73
C SER A 436 23.10 -17.61 3.96
N HIS A 437 22.87 -18.46 2.95
CA HIS A 437 23.90 -18.91 2.03
C HIS A 437 24.20 -17.82 0.97
N SER A 438 25.48 -17.62 0.67
CA SER A 438 25.97 -16.67 -0.34
C SER A 438 25.41 -16.83 -1.76
N MET A 439 24.90 -18.02 -2.11
CA MET A 439 24.39 -18.38 -3.43
C MET A 439 22.87 -18.25 -3.55
N VAL A 440 22.18 -17.81 -2.50
CA VAL A 440 20.71 -17.77 -2.48
C VAL A 440 20.18 -16.41 -2.10
N ASP A 441 19.46 -15.79 -3.04
CA ASP A 441 18.66 -14.62 -2.76
C ASP A 441 17.35 -15.02 -2.10
N GLY A 442 17.17 -14.60 -0.86
CA GLY A 442 15.87 -14.66 -0.27
C GLY A 442 14.98 -13.50 -0.72
N THR A 443 13.82 -13.81 -1.30
CA THR A 443 12.89 -12.79 -1.84
C THR A 443 11.72 -12.50 -0.89
N GLN A 444 10.58 -11.99 -1.38
CA GLN A 444 9.34 -11.83 -0.60
C GLN A 444 8.37 -12.98 -0.90
N GLU A 445 7.16 -12.93 -0.33
CA GLU A 445 6.09 -13.84 -0.78
C GLU A 445 5.64 -13.43 -2.20
N LEU A 446 5.90 -14.28 -3.19
CA LEU A 446 5.65 -13.98 -4.60
C LEU A 446 4.28 -14.53 -5.03
N PRO A 447 3.31 -13.68 -5.47
CA PRO A 447 2.00 -14.15 -5.88
C PRO A 447 1.99 -14.78 -7.30
N ASN A 448 3.15 -14.91 -7.93
CA ASN A 448 3.30 -15.18 -9.36
C ASN A 448 2.66 -16.51 -9.77
N ILE A 449 2.90 -17.61 -9.05
CA ILE A 449 2.29 -18.92 -9.35
C ILE A 449 0.76 -18.87 -9.26
N MET A 450 0.21 -18.20 -8.24
CA MET A 450 -1.24 -18.00 -8.10
C MET A 450 -1.82 -17.13 -9.22
N ASN A 451 -1.05 -16.15 -9.72
CA ASN A 451 -1.50 -15.32 -10.84
C ASN A 451 -1.49 -16.12 -12.16
N LEU A 452 -0.48 -16.97 -12.38
CA LEU A 452 -0.42 -17.85 -13.54
C LEU A 452 -1.55 -18.88 -13.53
N SER A 453 -1.89 -19.45 -12.36
CA SER A 453 -3.03 -20.38 -12.26
C SER A 453 -4.37 -19.71 -12.61
N LYS A 454 -4.58 -18.45 -12.17
CA LYS A 454 -5.74 -17.63 -12.56
C LYS A 454 -5.75 -17.28 -14.04
N GLU A 455 -4.59 -16.98 -14.63
CA GLU A 455 -4.49 -16.71 -16.07
C GLU A 455 -4.90 -17.94 -16.88
N ILE A 456 -4.39 -19.12 -16.52
CA ILE A 456 -4.80 -20.39 -17.13
C ILE A 456 -6.30 -20.64 -16.96
N GLN A 457 -6.85 -20.32 -15.78
CA GLN A 457 -8.30 -20.39 -15.54
C GLN A 457 -9.09 -19.48 -16.48
N THR A 458 -8.62 -18.27 -16.77
CA THR A 458 -9.29 -17.34 -17.68
C THR A 458 -9.17 -17.70 -19.17
N LEU A 459 -8.17 -18.51 -19.55
CA LEU A 459 -8.04 -19.04 -20.90
C LEU A 459 -9.05 -20.18 -21.17
N GLY A 460 -9.51 -20.86 -20.12
CA GLY A 460 -10.53 -21.90 -20.20
C GLY A 460 -11.95 -21.34 -20.02
N ASN A 461 -12.94 -22.00 -20.64
CA ASN A 461 -14.34 -21.81 -20.27
C ASN A 461 -14.61 -22.47 -18.89
N SER A 462 -15.73 -22.16 -18.25
CA SER A 462 -16.07 -22.68 -16.90
C SER A 462 -15.97 -24.20 -16.74
N LYS A 463 -16.20 -24.97 -17.82
CA LYS A 463 -16.13 -26.44 -17.84
C LYS A 463 -14.70 -27.00 -17.96
N ASP A 464 -13.73 -26.19 -18.42
CA ASP A 464 -12.36 -26.59 -18.73
C ASP A 464 -11.31 -25.74 -17.97
N ALA A 465 -11.70 -25.09 -16.88
CA ALA A 465 -10.82 -24.26 -16.06
C ALA A 465 -9.60 -25.03 -15.50
N TYR A 466 -8.61 -24.29 -14.97
CA TYR A 466 -7.49 -24.87 -14.21
C TYR A 466 -8.02 -25.82 -13.09
N PRO A 467 -7.43 -27.02 -12.92
CA PRO A 467 -6.22 -27.52 -13.58
C PRO A 467 -6.46 -28.20 -14.95
N SER A 468 -7.70 -28.51 -15.33
CA SER A 468 -8.05 -29.26 -16.54
C SER A 468 -7.46 -28.67 -17.83
N PHE A 469 -7.43 -27.34 -17.97
CA PHE A 469 -6.89 -26.66 -19.16
C PHE A 469 -5.41 -26.96 -19.42
N LEU A 470 -4.63 -27.37 -18.41
CA LEU A 470 -3.20 -27.67 -18.57
C LEU A 470 -2.93 -28.74 -19.64
N LYS A 471 -3.84 -29.71 -19.81
CA LYS A 471 -3.72 -30.75 -20.85
C LYS A 471 -3.85 -30.20 -22.29
N LYS A 472 -4.44 -29.01 -22.45
CA LYS A 472 -4.68 -28.37 -23.75
C LYS A 472 -3.57 -27.38 -24.15
N LEU A 473 -2.70 -26.99 -23.21
CA LEU A 473 -1.62 -26.07 -23.49
C LEU A 473 -0.53 -26.74 -24.33
N SER A 474 -0.03 -26.04 -25.34
CA SER A 474 1.11 -26.48 -26.13
C SER A 474 2.42 -26.37 -25.31
N GLU A 475 3.46 -27.08 -25.77
CA GLU A 475 4.81 -26.97 -25.16
C GLU A 475 5.31 -25.52 -25.16
N LEU A 476 5.03 -24.76 -26.22
CA LEU A 476 5.39 -23.35 -26.33
C LEU A 476 4.71 -22.53 -25.24
N GLN A 477 3.39 -22.68 -25.06
CA GLN A 477 2.63 -21.96 -24.03
C GLN A 477 3.09 -22.30 -22.62
N ILE A 478 3.35 -23.58 -22.32
CA ILE A 478 3.90 -24.00 -21.03
C ILE A 478 5.30 -23.39 -20.80
N THR A 479 6.12 -23.33 -21.84
CA THR A 479 7.46 -22.71 -21.77
C THR A 479 7.39 -21.20 -21.55
N GLU A 480 6.46 -20.51 -22.23
CA GLU A 480 6.19 -19.09 -22.02
C GLU A 480 5.77 -18.78 -20.58
N LEU A 481 4.93 -19.62 -19.96
CA LEU A 481 4.56 -19.47 -18.55
C LEU A 481 5.78 -19.60 -17.62
N GLY A 482 6.68 -20.55 -17.89
CA GLY A 482 7.94 -20.72 -17.15
C GLY A 482 8.86 -19.51 -17.26
N ASN A 483 9.12 -19.05 -18.49
CA ASN A 483 9.93 -17.85 -18.74
C ASN A 483 9.31 -16.61 -18.11
N LYS A 484 7.98 -16.45 -18.21
CA LYS A 484 7.23 -15.36 -17.59
C LYS A 484 7.39 -15.35 -16.08
N TYR A 485 7.32 -16.51 -15.40
CA TYR A 485 7.59 -16.59 -13.97
C TYR A 485 9.02 -16.10 -13.65
N ILE A 486 10.02 -16.56 -14.40
CA ILE A 486 11.41 -16.15 -14.19
C ILE A 486 11.58 -14.64 -14.37
N ASP A 487 11.02 -14.07 -15.44
CA ASP A 487 11.13 -12.64 -15.72
C ASP A 487 10.41 -11.78 -14.68
N GLN A 488 9.19 -12.16 -14.28
CA GLN A 488 8.37 -11.38 -13.35
C GLN A 488 8.87 -11.41 -11.90
N THR A 489 9.87 -12.23 -11.59
CA THR A 489 10.45 -12.32 -10.24
C THR A 489 11.81 -11.64 -10.14
N LYS A 490 12.44 -11.25 -11.27
CA LYS A 490 13.75 -10.57 -11.30
C LYS A 490 13.85 -9.34 -10.40
N TRP A 491 12.79 -8.53 -10.32
CA TRP A 491 12.78 -7.29 -9.52
C TRP A 491 13.02 -7.52 -8.02
N GLY A 492 12.70 -8.73 -7.52
CA GLY A 492 12.82 -9.10 -6.11
C GLY A 492 14.06 -9.92 -5.78
N ARG A 493 14.92 -10.19 -6.78
CA ARG A 493 16.16 -10.95 -6.64
C ARG A 493 17.36 -10.00 -6.51
N GLY A 494 18.43 -10.49 -5.93
CA GLY A 494 19.75 -9.87 -5.95
C GLY A 494 20.58 -10.44 -7.10
N GLU A 495 21.87 -10.63 -6.84
CA GLU A 495 22.85 -11.13 -7.82
C GLU A 495 23.11 -12.64 -7.68
N ALA A 496 22.49 -13.30 -6.69
CA ALA A 496 22.75 -14.70 -6.41
C ALA A 496 22.16 -15.61 -7.51
N PRO A 497 22.79 -16.76 -7.79
CA PRO A 497 22.33 -17.67 -8.84
C PRO A 497 20.99 -18.35 -8.53
N LEU A 498 20.69 -18.58 -7.25
CA LEU A 498 19.43 -19.17 -6.81
C LEU A 498 18.58 -18.12 -6.06
N PHE A 499 17.27 -18.33 -6.03
CA PHE A 499 16.37 -17.48 -5.25
C PHE A 499 15.23 -18.27 -4.63
N ILE A 500 14.74 -17.80 -3.50
CA ILE A 500 13.63 -18.41 -2.76
C ILE A 500 12.31 -17.75 -3.16
N ASP A 501 11.33 -18.54 -3.58
CA ASP A 501 9.91 -18.17 -3.51
C ASP A 501 9.28 -18.84 -2.29
N LYS A 502 9.13 -18.06 -1.21
CA LYS A 502 8.47 -18.50 0.01
C LYS A 502 7.02 -18.03 -0.03
N MET A 503 6.14 -18.90 -0.48
CA MET A 503 4.70 -18.70 -0.49
C MET A 503 4.04 -19.99 0.00
N PRO A 504 3.56 -20.04 1.27
CA PRO A 504 3.04 -21.26 1.87
C PRO A 504 2.01 -21.97 0.98
N ASN A 505 1.06 -21.21 0.43
CA ASN A 505 -0.04 -21.70 -0.39
C ASN A 505 0.36 -22.28 -1.77
N ASN A 506 1.64 -22.21 -2.17
CA ASN A 506 2.11 -22.84 -3.41
C ASN A 506 1.96 -24.37 -3.38
N PHE A 507 1.70 -24.99 -2.22
CA PHE A 507 1.40 -26.43 -2.11
C PHE A 507 0.20 -26.86 -2.98
N LEU A 508 -0.74 -25.95 -3.24
CA LEU A 508 -1.89 -26.18 -4.14
C LEU A 508 -1.49 -26.27 -5.62
N HIS A 509 -0.29 -25.80 -5.96
CA HIS A 509 0.15 -25.57 -7.34
C HIS A 509 1.43 -26.35 -7.71
N ILE A 510 1.85 -27.35 -6.94
CA ILE A 510 3.05 -28.13 -7.23
C ILE A 510 3.00 -28.74 -8.64
N GLY A 511 1.86 -29.31 -9.04
CA GLY A 511 1.69 -29.84 -10.40
C GLY A 511 1.90 -28.79 -11.51
N LEU A 512 1.47 -27.55 -11.29
CA LEU A 512 1.74 -26.43 -12.20
C LEU A 512 3.24 -26.08 -12.20
N ILE A 513 3.83 -25.89 -11.01
CA ILE A 513 5.26 -25.57 -10.85
C ILE A 513 6.13 -26.58 -11.60
N LYS A 514 5.91 -27.88 -11.38
CA LYS A 514 6.67 -28.95 -12.05
C LYS A 514 6.41 -29.05 -13.56
N SER A 515 5.29 -28.51 -14.04
CA SER A 515 5.01 -28.43 -15.48
C SER A 515 5.77 -27.28 -16.14
N ILE A 516 5.80 -26.10 -15.52
CA ILE A 516 6.40 -24.88 -16.09
C ILE A 516 7.91 -24.72 -15.77
N LEU A 517 8.37 -25.31 -14.67
CA LEU A 517 9.74 -25.25 -14.13
C LEU A 517 10.17 -26.65 -13.65
N PRO A 518 10.48 -27.58 -14.57
CA PRO A 518 10.74 -28.98 -14.24
C PRO A 518 11.91 -29.17 -13.26
N ASN A 519 12.90 -28.28 -13.26
CA ASN A 519 14.09 -28.39 -12.42
C ASN A 519 13.99 -27.62 -11.09
N ALA A 520 12.87 -26.97 -10.79
CA ALA A 520 12.72 -26.23 -9.55
C ALA A 520 12.73 -27.16 -8.33
N LYS A 521 13.38 -26.71 -7.25
CA LYS A 521 13.43 -27.38 -5.96
C LYS A 521 12.19 -27.00 -5.14
N ILE A 522 11.62 -27.97 -4.41
CA ILE A 522 10.42 -27.77 -3.61
C ILE A 522 10.65 -28.30 -2.20
N ILE A 523 10.49 -27.43 -1.21
CA ILE A 523 10.62 -27.74 0.20
C ILE A 523 9.25 -27.61 0.86
N ASP A 524 8.76 -28.71 1.43
CA ASP A 524 7.57 -28.78 2.27
C ASP A 524 7.96 -28.64 3.74
N THR A 525 7.39 -27.65 4.44
CA THR A 525 7.70 -27.40 5.85
C THR A 525 6.54 -27.83 6.75
N ARG A 526 6.82 -28.80 7.64
CA ARG A 526 5.84 -29.39 8.54
C ARG A 526 6.19 -29.17 10.01
N ARG A 527 5.17 -28.88 10.80
CA ARG A 527 5.21 -28.83 12.26
C ARG A 527 4.00 -29.59 12.79
N GLY A 528 4.08 -30.11 14.03
CA GLY A 528 3.00 -30.88 14.65
C GLY A 528 1.63 -30.23 14.47
N ALA A 529 0.60 -31.06 14.24
CA ALA A 529 -0.73 -30.60 13.82
C ALA A 529 -1.36 -29.63 14.81
N MET A 530 -1.36 -29.97 16.10
CA MET A 530 -1.87 -29.10 17.17
C MET A 530 -1.13 -27.77 17.24
N ASP A 531 0.19 -27.83 17.18
CA ASP A 531 1.10 -26.69 17.32
C ASP A 531 0.96 -25.69 16.16
N THR A 532 0.87 -26.21 14.93
CA THR A 532 0.63 -25.42 13.71
C THR A 532 -0.76 -24.81 13.74
N SER A 533 -1.75 -25.63 14.05
CA SER A 533 -3.16 -25.26 13.99
C SER A 533 -3.52 -24.22 15.04
N PHE A 534 -3.16 -24.45 16.29
CA PHE A 534 -3.38 -23.48 17.34
C PHE A 534 -2.60 -22.18 17.10
N SER A 535 -1.37 -22.27 16.56
CA SER A 535 -0.63 -21.06 16.19
C SER A 535 -1.31 -20.24 15.08
N CYS A 536 -2.08 -20.88 14.20
CA CYS A 536 -2.91 -20.19 13.21
C CYS A 536 -4.15 -19.59 13.85
N PHE A 537 -4.85 -20.33 14.73
CA PHE A 537 -6.05 -19.87 15.43
C PHE A 537 -5.82 -18.60 16.25
N LYS A 538 -4.66 -18.47 16.91
CA LYS A 538 -4.31 -17.27 17.69
C LYS A 538 -3.71 -16.12 16.88
N GLN A 539 -3.64 -16.25 15.56
CA GLN A 539 -3.06 -15.25 14.67
C GLN A 539 -4.14 -14.62 13.78
N PHE A 540 -4.30 -13.30 13.86
CA PHE A 540 -5.13 -12.60 12.90
C PHE A 540 -4.42 -12.56 11.53
N PHE A 541 -5.10 -13.04 10.49
CA PHE A 541 -4.66 -13.00 9.09
C PHE A 541 -5.56 -12.08 8.26
N ALA A 542 -5.07 -10.89 7.91
CA ALA A 542 -5.87 -9.91 7.17
C ALA A 542 -6.46 -10.44 5.85
N LYS A 543 -5.76 -11.36 5.16
CA LYS A 543 -6.16 -11.95 3.88
C LYS A 543 -5.68 -13.40 3.74
N GLY A 544 -6.35 -14.17 2.88
CA GLY A 544 -5.88 -15.46 2.35
C GLY A 544 -6.12 -16.68 3.22
N GLN A 545 -5.90 -16.60 4.53
CA GLN A 545 -5.93 -17.77 5.44
C GLN A 545 -7.31 -17.95 6.10
N LEU A 546 -8.36 -18.15 5.28
CA LEU A 546 -9.75 -18.09 5.72
C LEU A 546 -10.17 -19.23 6.68
N PHE A 547 -9.53 -20.40 6.59
CA PHE A 547 -9.81 -21.59 7.41
C PHE A 547 -9.37 -21.44 8.88
N THR A 548 -8.61 -20.39 9.23
CA THR A 548 -7.95 -20.26 10.53
C THR A 548 -8.86 -19.76 11.66
N TYR A 549 -10.08 -19.33 11.32
CA TYR A 549 -10.99 -18.62 12.23
C TYR A 549 -12.03 -19.53 12.91
N ASP A 550 -11.92 -20.84 12.71
CA ASP A 550 -12.75 -21.85 13.37
C ASP A 550 -11.91 -23.13 13.56
N LEU A 551 -12.04 -23.79 14.71
CA LEU A 551 -11.19 -24.95 15.05
C LEU A 551 -11.48 -26.16 14.16
N GLU A 552 -12.74 -26.36 13.78
CA GLU A 552 -13.14 -27.49 12.94
C GLU A 552 -12.68 -27.29 11.49
N ASP A 553 -12.96 -26.10 10.93
CA ASP A 553 -12.47 -25.71 9.61
C ASP A 553 -10.94 -25.88 9.50
N LEU A 554 -10.22 -25.54 10.56
CA LEU A 554 -8.77 -25.64 10.61
C LEU A 554 -8.29 -27.10 10.62
N GLY A 555 -8.87 -27.95 11.48
CA GLY A 555 -8.54 -29.38 11.52
C GLY A 555 -8.79 -30.08 10.17
N LEU A 556 -9.94 -29.80 9.55
CA LEU A 556 -10.29 -30.33 8.23
C LEU A 556 -9.32 -29.85 7.13
N PHE A 557 -8.97 -28.56 7.15
CA PHE A 557 -8.01 -28.00 6.18
C PHE A 557 -6.61 -28.62 6.34
N TYR A 558 -6.17 -28.87 7.57
CA TYR A 558 -4.88 -29.53 7.83
C TYR A 558 -4.88 -30.95 7.24
N ASN A 559 -5.95 -31.71 7.42
CA ASN A 559 -6.09 -33.06 6.86
C ASN A 559 -6.06 -33.05 5.33
N ASP A 560 -6.75 -32.09 4.71
CA ASP A 560 -6.72 -31.85 3.27
C ASP A 560 -5.31 -31.52 2.75
N TYR A 561 -4.56 -30.69 3.49
CA TYR A 561 -3.17 -30.36 3.18
C TYR A 561 -2.27 -31.60 3.22
N ILE A 562 -2.36 -32.43 4.27
CA ILE A 562 -1.59 -33.68 4.38
C ILE A 562 -1.95 -34.63 3.24
N LYS A 563 -3.25 -34.80 2.95
CA LYS A 563 -3.74 -35.64 1.85
C LYS A 563 -3.13 -35.20 0.51
N LEU A 564 -3.15 -33.90 0.23
CA LEU A 564 -2.60 -33.36 -1.01
C LEU A 564 -1.08 -33.51 -1.09
N MET A 565 -0.35 -33.22 0.00
CA MET A 565 1.11 -33.38 0.01
C MET A 565 1.54 -34.83 -0.14
N ASN A 566 0.82 -35.78 0.47
CA ASN A 566 1.08 -37.21 0.29
C ASN A 566 0.91 -37.63 -1.18
N HIS A 567 -0.14 -37.14 -1.84
CA HIS A 567 -0.32 -37.32 -3.28
C HIS A 567 0.86 -36.74 -4.09
N TRP A 568 1.35 -35.56 -3.74
CA TRP A 568 2.49 -34.97 -4.43
C TRP A 568 3.79 -35.77 -4.27
N HIS A 569 4.06 -36.33 -3.08
CA HIS A 569 5.19 -37.23 -2.88
C HIS A 569 5.08 -38.53 -3.69
N GLU A 570 3.87 -39.05 -3.88
CA GLU A 570 3.64 -40.24 -4.72
C GLU A 570 3.90 -39.95 -6.21
N ILE A 571 3.49 -38.77 -6.67
CA ILE A 571 3.55 -38.37 -8.08
C ILE A 571 4.93 -37.83 -8.48
N TYR A 572 5.66 -37.21 -7.56
CA TYR A 572 7.00 -36.63 -7.76
C TYR A 572 8.02 -37.18 -6.74
N PRO A 573 8.33 -38.48 -6.81
CA PRO A 573 9.21 -39.13 -5.84
C PRO A 573 10.61 -38.49 -5.84
N ASN A 574 11.13 -38.17 -4.65
CA ASN A 574 12.43 -37.52 -4.42
C ASN A 574 12.56 -36.09 -4.98
N GLU A 575 11.52 -35.50 -5.56
CA GLU A 575 11.56 -34.13 -6.08
C GLU A 575 11.03 -33.09 -5.08
N ILE A 576 10.47 -33.53 -3.94
CA ILE A 576 9.96 -32.69 -2.86
C ILE A 576 10.64 -33.10 -1.57
N TYR A 577 11.28 -32.15 -0.89
CA TYR A 577 11.96 -32.39 0.39
C TYR A 577 11.13 -31.90 1.57
N THR A 578 10.86 -32.78 2.52
CA THR A 578 10.03 -32.46 3.69
C THR A 578 10.90 -32.16 4.90
N VAL A 579 10.82 -30.92 5.38
CA VAL A 579 11.47 -30.49 6.62
C VAL A 579 10.49 -30.61 7.78
N LYS A 580 10.84 -31.45 8.76
CA LYS A 580 10.12 -31.55 10.03
C LYS A 580 10.70 -30.58 11.05
N TYR A 581 9.88 -29.64 11.53
CA TYR A 581 10.28 -28.59 12.46
C TYR A 581 10.86 -29.15 13.77
N SER A 582 10.31 -30.25 14.28
CA SER A 582 10.83 -30.95 15.48
C SER A 582 12.27 -31.45 15.27
N ASN A 583 12.54 -32.10 14.12
CA ASN A 583 13.88 -32.58 13.76
C ASN A 583 14.86 -31.41 13.66
N MET A 584 14.47 -30.33 12.97
CA MET A 584 15.27 -29.12 12.81
C MET A 584 15.66 -28.47 14.15
N ILE A 585 14.79 -28.58 15.17
CA ILE A 585 15.10 -28.12 16.53
C ILE A 585 16.04 -29.09 17.26
N SER A 586 15.80 -30.40 17.13
CA SER A 586 16.53 -31.41 17.90
C SER A 586 17.93 -31.72 17.35
N ASN A 587 18.12 -31.60 16.03
CA ASN A 587 19.34 -31.97 15.32
C ASN A 587 19.65 -30.98 14.19
N THR A 588 19.85 -29.72 14.57
CA THR A 588 19.93 -28.59 13.64
C THR A 588 21.01 -28.73 12.56
N GLU A 589 22.24 -29.10 12.93
CA GLU A 589 23.36 -29.13 11.99
C GLU A 589 23.18 -30.20 10.90
N ASP A 590 22.78 -31.41 11.29
CA ASP A 590 22.51 -32.50 10.34
C ASP A 590 21.35 -32.17 9.41
N GLU A 591 20.25 -31.61 9.94
CA GLU A 591 19.07 -31.28 9.15
C GLU A 591 19.33 -30.11 8.19
N ILE A 592 20.12 -29.11 8.59
CA ILE A 592 20.57 -28.04 7.69
C ILE A 592 21.47 -28.60 6.60
N THR A 593 22.39 -29.49 6.94
CA THR A 593 23.28 -30.12 5.95
C THR A 593 22.50 -30.92 4.91
N LYS A 594 21.52 -31.72 5.33
CA LYS A 594 20.65 -32.47 4.41
C LYS A 594 19.81 -31.53 3.53
N LEU A 595 19.30 -30.44 4.09
CA LEU A 595 18.54 -29.42 3.36
C LEU A 595 19.39 -28.75 2.28
N LEU A 596 20.62 -28.33 2.61
CA LEU A 596 21.55 -27.74 1.64
C LEU A 596 21.91 -28.75 0.53
N ASN A 597 22.15 -30.01 0.89
CA ASN A 597 22.42 -31.07 -0.08
C ASN A 597 21.25 -31.28 -1.07
N TYR A 598 20.00 -31.25 -0.61
CA TYR A 598 18.84 -31.33 -1.51
C TYR A 598 18.76 -30.13 -2.48
N CYS A 599 19.12 -28.95 -1.98
CA CYS A 599 19.22 -27.72 -2.76
C CYS A 599 20.48 -27.65 -3.65
N GLU A 600 21.35 -28.67 -3.64
CA GLU A 600 22.63 -28.69 -4.36
C GLU A 600 23.56 -27.52 -3.98
N LEU A 601 23.52 -27.13 -2.70
CA LEU A 601 24.33 -26.05 -2.14
C LEU A 601 25.48 -26.62 -1.32
N PRO A 602 26.72 -26.07 -1.44
CA PRO A 602 27.79 -26.41 -0.53
C PRO A 602 27.43 -25.99 0.91
N PHE A 603 28.07 -26.61 1.88
CA PHE A 603 27.85 -26.21 3.27
C PHE A 603 28.50 -24.84 3.55
N GLU A 604 27.74 -23.92 4.14
CA GLU A 604 28.21 -22.64 4.66
C GLU A 604 27.78 -22.47 6.12
N SER A 605 28.71 -22.14 7.00
CA SER A 605 28.43 -21.97 8.44
C SER A 605 27.43 -20.84 8.74
N GLN A 606 27.30 -19.88 7.83
CA GLN A 606 26.30 -18.80 7.94
C GLN A 606 24.87 -19.33 7.99
N CYS A 607 24.58 -20.49 7.40
CA CYS A 607 23.28 -21.16 7.49
C CYS A 607 22.95 -21.64 8.91
N LEU A 608 23.97 -22.02 9.71
CA LEU A 608 23.79 -22.32 11.15
C LEU A 608 23.60 -21.05 11.98
N GLU A 609 24.17 -19.94 11.51
CA GLU A 609 24.10 -18.63 12.15
C GLU A 609 23.03 -17.71 11.53
N PHE A 610 21.98 -18.29 10.93
CA PHE A 610 20.95 -17.58 10.17
C PHE A 610 20.31 -16.39 10.91
N TYR A 611 20.27 -16.45 12.24
CA TYR A 611 19.72 -15.43 13.12
C TYR A 611 20.56 -14.14 13.16
N LYS A 612 21.83 -14.19 12.73
CA LYS A 612 22.70 -13.01 12.59
C LYS A 612 22.43 -12.23 11.30
N SER A 613 21.66 -12.79 10.36
CA SER A 613 21.37 -12.14 9.09
C SER A 613 20.59 -10.83 9.29
N LYS A 614 21.09 -9.77 8.65
CA LYS A 614 20.48 -8.43 8.65
C LYS A 614 19.41 -8.27 7.56
N ARG A 615 19.09 -9.33 6.83
CA ARG A 615 18.07 -9.31 5.79
C ARG A 615 16.71 -8.86 6.38
N PRO A 616 15.93 -8.05 5.65
CA PRO A 616 14.57 -7.74 6.05
C PRO A 616 13.68 -8.99 6.03
N VAL A 617 12.83 -9.16 7.04
CA VAL A 617 11.95 -10.33 7.17
C VAL A 617 10.51 -9.84 7.39
N LYS A 618 9.64 -10.01 6.39
CA LYS A 618 8.26 -9.51 6.39
C LYS A 618 7.26 -10.62 6.70
N THR A 619 7.12 -10.96 7.97
CA THR A 619 6.20 -12.01 8.46
C THR A 619 5.88 -11.83 9.95
N PRO A 620 4.72 -12.31 10.44
CA PRO A 620 4.46 -12.39 11.88
C PRO A 620 5.47 -13.25 12.66
N SER A 621 6.29 -14.05 11.98
CA SER A 621 7.36 -14.85 12.61
C SER A 621 8.73 -14.16 12.60
N ALA A 622 8.85 -12.89 12.20
CA ALA A 622 10.14 -12.23 11.97
C ALA A 622 11.07 -12.24 13.20
N GLU A 623 10.55 -11.92 14.39
CA GLU A 623 11.37 -11.95 15.61
C GLU A 623 11.89 -13.35 15.95
N GLN A 624 11.14 -14.41 15.61
CA GLN A 624 11.54 -15.78 15.92
C GLN A 624 12.79 -16.19 15.13
N VAL A 625 12.91 -15.77 13.88
CA VAL A 625 14.03 -16.15 13.01
C VAL A 625 15.25 -15.25 13.18
N ARG A 626 15.15 -14.21 14.02
CA ARG A 626 16.27 -13.34 14.46
C ARG A 626 16.87 -13.78 15.79
N GLN A 627 16.53 -15.00 16.24
CA GLN A 627 17.04 -15.61 17.45
C GLN A 627 17.58 -17.01 17.13
N PRO A 628 18.56 -17.53 17.89
CA PRO A 628 18.96 -18.93 17.79
C PRO A 628 17.76 -19.86 17.95
N ILE A 629 17.84 -21.06 17.40
CA ILE A 629 16.76 -22.05 17.55
C ILE A 629 16.56 -22.39 19.03
N TYR A 630 15.30 -22.34 19.49
CA TYR A 630 14.93 -22.64 20.87
C TYR A 630 13.74 -23.61 20.95
N LYS A 631 13.68 -24.37 22.04
CA LYS A 631 12.67 -25.42 22.26
C LYS A 631 11.33 -24.92 22.79
N SER A 632 11.26 -23.71 23.36
CA SER A 632 10.06 -23.21 24.07
C SER A 632 8.80 -23.01 23.20
N GLY A 633 8.93 -23.11 21.88
CA GLY A 633 7.78 -23.07 20.97
C GLY A 633 7.07 -24.41 20.81
N LEU A 634 7.73 -25.54 21.08
CA LEU A 634 7.14 -26.87 20.92
C LEU A 634 6.10 -27.14 22.00
N ASP A 635 4.99 -27.76 21.60
CA ASP A 635 3.86 -28.13 22.48
C ASP A 635 3.27 -26.96 23.27
N TYR A 636 3.41 -25.72 22.76
CA TYR A 636 2.89 -24.55 23.47
C TYR A 636 1.37 -24.57 23.61
N TRP A 637 0.69 -25.29 22.72
CA TRP A 637 -0.76 -25.52 22.74
C TRP A 637 -1.23 -26.23 24.02
N LYS A 638 -0.37 -26.96 24.74
CA LYS A 638 -0.72 -27.63 26.01
C LYS A 638 -1.19 -26.67 27.11
N ASN A 639 -0.80 -25.40 27.05
CA ASN A 639 -1.32 -24.37 27.96
C ASN A 639 -2.81 -24.05 27.72
N PHE A 640 -3.38 -24.56 26.63
CA PHE A 640 -4.76 -24.35 26.17
C PHE A 640 -5.48 -25.68 25.90
N GLU A 641 -4.95 -26.81 26.39
CA GLU A 641 -5.42 -28.17 26.07
C GLU A 641 -6.93 -28.34 26.30
N ASP A 642 -7.44 -27.87 27.45
CA ASP A 642 -8.86 -27.94 27.81
C ASP A 642 -9.80 -27.35 26.74
N ASP A 643 -9.34 -26.30 26.05
CA ASP A 643 -10.11 -25.55 25.06
C ASP A 643 -9.96 -26.12 23.62
N LEU A 644 -8.97 -27.00 23.39
CA LEU A 644 -8.59 -27.51 22.07
C LEU A 644 -9.08 -28.92 21.76
N ASN A 645 -9.84 -29.54 22.66
CA ASN A 645 -10.49 -30.84 22.45
C ASN A 645 -11.18 -31.01 21.08
N PRO A 646 -11.95 -30.02 20.54
CA PRO A 646 -12.58 -30.18 19.23
C PRO A 646 -11.58 -30.31 18.08
N LEU A 647 -10.42 -29.65 18.19
CA LEU A 647 -9.36 -29.70 17.19
C LEU A 647 -8.59 -31.01 17.27
N GLU A 648 -8.30 -31.49 18.48
CA GLU A 648 -7.58 -32.75 18.71
C GLU A 648 -8.33 -33.95 18.13
N GLN A 649 -9.66 -33.98 18.26
CA GLN A 649 -10.52 -35.05 17.72
C GLN A 649 -10.45 -35.17 16.18
N LEU A 650 -10.01 -34.13 15.47
CA LEU A 650 -9.88 -34.14 14.01
C LEU A 650 -8.54 -34.67 13.53
N PHE A 651 -7.57 -34.83 14.43
CA PHE A 651 -6.28 -35.40 14.10
C PHE A 651 -6.22 -36.86 14.53
N SER A 652 -6.02 -37.77 13.58
CA SER A 652 -5.71 -39.15 13.92
C SER A 652 -4.29 -39.25 14.49
N SER A 653 -4.04 -40.23 15.35
CA SER A 653 -2.71 -40.53 15.90
C SER A 653 -1.63 -40.82 14.83
N GLU A 654 -2.02 -41.01 13.56
CA GLU A 654 -1.08 -41.17 12.44
C GLU A 654 -0.45 -39.86 11.98
N ILE A 655 -1.03 -38.70 12.31
CA ILE A 655 -0.58 -37.38 11.84
C ILE A 655 0.70 -36.90 12.54
N GLU A 656 1.12 -37.58 13.61
CA GLU A 656 2.34 -37.30 14.36
C GLU A 656 3.60 -37.99 13.80
N LYS A 657 3.46 -38.93 12.86
CA LYS A 657 4.58 -39.62 12.19
C LYS A 657 4.94 -38.98 10.86
#